data_AF-A0AA38S3W3-F1
#
_entry.id   AF-A0AA38S3W3-F1
#
_cell.length_a   1.000
_cell.length_b   1.000
_cell.length_c   1.000
_cell.angle_alpha   90.00
_cell.angle_beta   90.00
_cell.angle_gamma   90.00
#
_symmetry.space_group_name_H-M   'P 1'
#
loop_
_entity.id
_entity.type
_entity.pdbx_description
1 polymer ?
#
loop_
_entity_poly.entity_id
_entity_poly.type
_entity_poly.pdbx_seq_one_letter_code
_entity_poly.pdbx_strand_id
1 'polypeptide(L)'
;MGDYIPDFAEALFGESQVHAADQDHEHQNDENVVDRDIPSSNSWHKYVRAPSSETVTPKGIVPGSPTGGVSNPSGLINGYGPTVLSRLHSSDPIPSLIVDFGQNLAGYLNIKLKGSSNSSNALPGLRLAFSETLQYLTDRSDFTRSDNADPDDTINKLVFNGTDQIAVKTEEYEWTNKLGCEYGTKVCSDGLHGFRYVKISLDALPEDAPYTTSLGTVSVSSVSLTFSGLRGTPDTFTGWFECSDKDLTQWWYDGVYTNDLATDVFREDDTEPRQALSQSLLGKLVLHDGAKRDRDPYVGDVAVSALTSYLSHYTPEAARNVLADLAEHQREDGWIPPASIRNYSLPLFDYPLWWVVCSYNLVLYTGDTAYLEQYYPVLLKVLDAYYPSQTSPSTSLLIRPPGYGDYAFLPRSGPGSYYNALYVLALQHAAFLADTFTRPTDADRWRERASTVSASLLAHNWDPAAGAFFDGSPCPGDGDDDGEGTTCPTHPQDANALAILSGVTPSGSDEAESILSHLQSATSLPYGNAFFDNDALLGSTPPSALDAFSTRVYAFVSFFDMAARFGSPAPATVATGFDQLRRMYGTMARGDPGVTMWEGIAGGGAGSPYEGGFTSMCHGWSTGVVPLLSRFVLGVRPTGVGYESWEVRVLRERGGVTWARGVVPTPRGGIEVEWRDEGGLAVVVGAPEGTTGEVWVPVGEEEGVEVRVDGEVLFKDGDVTVTDAASSRMGRGDRPDYGHGSYSKLNFQPSRTPIPKTSPSNDVTITSYTSHVPYNAYVPSYVPPPHSISPAERRSPPRAIERRQEEEEYQPHSHLEFHLRKPGRKITNWPVDPALALYYQVEDENLDPEPCISFGGRKPPRSSRPDKTPPVRPSSVRSPTYGEKKKKKEKDKKKAAAARRPKPKKGHPLIVKVNPPTFDSSPDPSEAGTESSSTPSTTTRTRPVSRLPLWLREQKRKQEDASKQTKFWERQLLRSGRHQVHKKGSRTTL
;
A
#
# COMPACT_ATOMS: atom_id res chain seq x y z
N MET A 1 -12.47 -67.12 25.87
CA MET A 1 -13.11 -66.65 27.12
C MET A 1 -13.16 -65.12 27.05
N GLY A 2 -13.98 -64.49 26.22
CA GLY A 2 -15.15 -65.03 25.52
C GLY A 2 -16.44 -64.68 26.27
N ASP A 3 -17.60 -64.52 25.61
CA ASP A 3 -17.97 -64.62 24.18
C ASP A 3 -19.21 -63.69 23.96
N TYR A 4 -19.72 -63.34 22.77
CA TYR A 4 -19.65 -63.89 21.40
C TYR A 4 -20.00 -62.77 20.35
N ILE A 5 -20.27 -63.11 19.08
CA ILE A 5 -20.85 -62.23 18.02
C ILE A 5 -22.01 -62.99 17.34
N PRO A 6 -22.96 -62.35 16.62
CA PRO A 6 -22.90 -62.27 15.14
C PRO A 6 -23.28 -60.85 14.59
N ASP A 7 -23.11 -60.50 13.30
CA ASP A 7 -22.75 -61.27 12.09
C ASP A 7 -21.67 -60.56 11.25
N PHE A 8 -21.16 -61.21 10.18
CA PHE A 8 -19.92 -60.82 9.49
C PHE A 8 -19.93 -61.13 7.96
N ALA A 9 -19.21 -60.32 7.17
CA ALA A 9 -18.68 -60.55 5.80
C ALA A 9 -19.59 -60.98 4.62
N GLU A 10 -19.33 -60.38 3.44
CA GLU A 10 -18.75 -60.98 2.20
C GLU A 10 -18.78 -59.91 1.08
N ALA A 11 -18.09 -59.99 -0.08
CA ALA A 11 -16.79 -60.57 -0.46
C ALA A 11 -16.38 -59.95 -1.84
N LEU A 12 -15.22 -60.31 -2.39
CA LEU A 12 -14.73 -59.82 -3.70
C LEU A 12 -14.86 -60.87 -4.82
N PHE A 13 -14.85 -60.38 -6.07
CA PHE A 13 -14.63 -61.06 -7.37
C PHE A 13 -15.82 -61.70 -8.12
N GLY A 14 -15.72 -61.66 -9.47
CA GLY A 14 -16.64 -62.25 -10.46
C GLY A 14 -17.57 -61.23 -11.15
N GLU A 15 -17.76 -61.23 -12.46
CA GLU A 15 -17.06 -61.94 -13.55
C GLU A 15 -17.29 -61.20 -14.90
N SER A 16 -16.69 -61.69 -16.01
CA SER A 16 -16.73 -61.03 -17.33
C SER A 16 -17.76 -61.61 -18.30
N GLN A 17 -18.18 -60.81 -19.28
CA GLN A 17 -18.63 -61.29 -20.61
C GLN A 17 -18.30 -60.24 -21.68
N VAL A 18 -18.15 -60.68 -22.93
CA VAL A 18 -17.69 -59.88 -24.08
C VAL A 18 -18.47 -60.29 -25.32
N HIS A 19 -18.97 -59.34 -26.12
CA HIS A 19 -19.25 -59.39 -27.57
C HIS A 19 -19.96 -58.08 -27.98
N ALA A 20 -19.77 -57.51 -29.18
CA ALA A 20 -18.81 -57.78 -30.25
C ALA A 20 -18.48 -56.44 -30.96
N ALA A 21 -17.45 -56.44 -31.82
CA ALA A 21 -17.08 -55.24 -32.59
C ALA A 21 -17.88 -55.12 -33.90
N ASP A 22 -18.05 -53.89 -34.37
CA ASP A 22 -18.08 -53.57 -35.79
C ASP A 22 -16.95 -52.56 -36.07
N GLN A 23 -16.40 -52.58 -37.29
CA GLN A 23 -15.37 -51.65 -37.74
C GLN A 23 -15.86 -50.85 -38.94
N ASP A 24 -15.98 -49.53 -38.77
CA ASP A 24 -16.02 -48.60 -39.90
C ASP A 24 -14.80 -47.67 -39.84
N HIS A 25 -14.10 -47.55 -40.96
CA HIS A 25 -12.95 -46.67 -41.16
C HIS A 25 -13.39 -45.48 -42.01
N GLU A 26 -13.56 -44.30 -41.40
CA GLU A 26 -13.58 -43.02 -42.13
C GLU A 26 -12.55 -42.05 -41.57
N HIS A 27 -11.88 -41.33 -42.47
CA HIS A 27 -10.97 -40.23 -42.14
C HIS A 27 -11.77 -38.94 -41.91
N GLN A 28 -11.50 -38.21 -40.82
CA GLN A 28 -11.52 -36.74 -40.87
C GLN A 28 -10.76 -36.06 -39.72
N ASN A 29 -9.93 -35.09 -40.13
CA ASN A 29 -9.49 -33.85 -39.47
C ASN A 29 -8.97 -33.87 -38.02
N ASP A 30 -7.70 -33.46 -37.87
CA ASP A 30 -7.17 -32.92 -36.62
C ASP A 30 -7.82 -31.57 -36.27
N GLU A 31 -8.73 -31.54 -35.30
CA GLU A 31 -9.02 -30.33 -34.53
C GLU A 31 -8.36 -30.45 -33.15
N ASN A 32 -7.27 -29.70 -32.93
CA ASN A 32 -6.59 -29.62 -31.64
C ASN A 32 -7.41 -28.77 -30.64
N VAL A 33 -8.57 -29.30 -30.23
CA VAL A 33 -9.30 -28.81 -29.06
C VAL A 33 -8.49 -29.23 -27.83
N VAL A 34 -7.62 -28.32 -27.36
CA VAL A 34 -6.90 -28.49 -26.09
C VAL A 34 -7.94 -28.64 -24.99
N ASP A 35 -7.95 -29.79 -24.33
CA ASP A 35 -8.94 -30.11 -23.30
C ASP A 35 -8.75 -29.13 -22.12
N ARG A 36 -9.77 -28.29 -21.91
CA ARG A 36 -9.70 -27.18 -20.96
C ARG A 36 -10.01 -27.70 -19.57
N ASP A 37 -8.96 -28.15 -18.89
CA ASP A 37 -8.96 -28.45 -17.45
C ASP A 37 -9.11 -27.15 -16.65
N ILE A 38 -10.31 -26.53 -16.70
CA ILE A 38 -10.64 -25.26 -16.04
C ILE A 38 -10.66 -25.48 -14.53
N PRO A 39 -9.70 -24.94 -13.76
CA PRO A 39 -9.76 -25.03 -12.31
C PRO A 39 -10.94 -24.15 -11.87
N SER A 40 -11.90 -24.75 -11.15
CA SER A 40 -13.16 -24.13 -10.75
C SER A 40 -12.99 -22.68 -10.29
N SER A 41 -13.95 -21.81 -10.62
CA SER A 41 -13.99 -20.36 -10.31
C SER A 41 -13.61 -19.96 -8.89
N ASN A 42 -13.69 -20.90 -7.94
CA ASN A 42 -13.50 -20.71 -6.52
C ASN A 42 -12.08 -21.11 -6.05
N SER A 43 -11.16 -21.43 -6.97
CA SER A 43 -9.78 -21.87 -6.66
C SER A 43 -9.03 -20.90 -5.75
N TRP A 44 -9.29 -19.60 -5.89
CA TRP A 44 -8.66 -18.54 -5.11
C TRP A 44 -9.20 -18.41 -3.67
N HIS A 45 -10.37 -18.97 -3.35
CA HIS A 45 -10.99 -18.89 -2.01
C HIS A 45 -10.04 -19.40 -0.91
N LYS A 46 -9.11 -20.30 -1.24
CA LYS A 46 -8.11 -20.88 -0.33
C LYS A 46 -7.10 -19.88 0.24
N TYR A 47 -6.92 -18.71 -0.40
CA TYR A 47 -5.97 -17.68 0.02
C TYR A 47 -6.61 -16.63 0.94
N VAL A 48 -7.95 -16.58 1.01
CA VAL A 48 -8.71 -15.62 1.82
C VAL A 48 -8.43 -15.85 3.32
N ARG A 49 -8.10 -14.78 4.04
CA ARG A 49 -7.62 -14.84 5.44
C ARG A 49 -8.68 -14.54 6.50
N ALA A 50 -9.76 -13.83 6.17
CA ALA A 50 -10.70 -13.34 7.18
C ALA A 50 -11.41 -14.50 7.92
N PRO A 51 -11.76 -14.34 9.21
CA PRO A 51 -12.41 -15.39 9.96
C PRO A 51 -13.82 -15.69 9.42
N SER A 52 -14.16 -16.97 9.36
CA SER A 52 -15.47 -17.49 8.94
C SER A 52 -16.63 -17.13 9.88
N SER A 53 -16.35 -16.44 10.98
CA SER A 53 -17.27 -16.09 12.07
C SER A 53 -16.80 -14.79 12.72
N GLU A 54 -17.75 -13.98 13.21
CA GLU A 54 -17.45 -12.78 14.00
C GLU A 54 -16.86 -13.14 15.38
N THR A 55 -17.29 -14.27 15.97
CA THR A 55 -16.62 -14.85 17.13
C THR A 55 -15.46 -15.74 16.67
N VAL A 56 -14.23 -15.37 17.04
CA VAL A 56 -13.00 -16.11 16.71
C VAL A 56 -12.46 -16.79 17.96
N THR A 57 -12.14 -18.07 17.89
CA THR A 57 -11.47 -18.81 18.97
C THR A 57 -9.97 -18.94 18.71
N PRO A 58 -9.12 -19.00 19.76
CA PRO A 58 -7.70 -19.29 19.63
C PRO A 58 -7.38 -20.56 18.83
N LYS A 59 -6.16 -20.66 18.32
CA LYS A 59 -5.64 -21.85 17.63
C LYS A 59 -4.74 -22.70 18.52
N GLY A 60 -4.02 -22.09 19.47
CA GLY A 60 -3.11 -22.82 20.35
C GLY A 60 -2.70 -22.06 21.61
N ILE A 61 -2.00 -22.78 22.48
CA ILE A 61 -1.17 -22.20 23.55
C ILE A 61 0.27 -22.27 23.03
N VAL A 62 1.03 -21.18 23.13
CA VAL A 62 2.41 -21.15 22.64
C VAL A 62 3.24 -22.22 23.38
N PRO A 63 3.93 -23.14 22.68
CA PRO A 63 4.66 -24.23 23.32
C PRO A 63 5.68 -23.73 24.34
N GLY A 64 5.65 -24.29 25.55
CA GLY A 64 6.53 -23.90 26.65
C GLY A 64 6.19 -22.58 27.35
N SER A 65 5.17 -21.83 26.90
CA SER A 65 4.73 -20.60 27.58
C SER A 65 4.06 -20.77 28.95
N PRO A 66 3.47 -21.93 29.35
CA PRO A 66 2.90 -22.08 30.69
C PRO A 66 3.98 -22.06 31.79
N THR A 67 3.96 -21.05 32.65
CA THR A 67 4.84 -20.90 33.81
C THR A 67 4.04 -20.87 35.12
N GLY A 68 4.68 -21.22 36.24
CA GLY A 68 4.05 -21.19 37.57
C GLY A 68 2.91 -22.22 37.70
N GLY A 69 1.95 -21.94 38.58
CA GLY A 69 0.82 -22.83 38.89
C GLY A 69 -0.28 -22.84 37.84
N VAL A 70 0.02 -23.23 36.60
CA VAL A 70 -0.98 -23.39 35.52
C VAL A 70 -1.32 -24.87 35.32
N SER A 71 -2.60 -25.20 35.30
CA SER A 71 -3.10 -26.55 35.03
C SER A 71 -4.17 -26.56 33.94
N ASN A 72 -4.22 -27.66 33.18
CA ASN A 72 -5.06 -27.82 31.98
C ASN A 72 -4.99 -26.63 30.99
N PRO A 73 -3.79 -26.14 30.57
CA PRO A 73 -3.65 -24.90 29.80
C PRO A 73 -4.50 -24.86 28.51
N SER A 74 -4.68 -26.00 27.84
CA SER A 74 -5.49 -26.12 26.62
C SER A 74 -7.01 -26.03 26.84
N GLY A 75 -7.50 -26.03 28.09
CA GLY A 75 -8.92 -25.92 28.44
C GLY A 75 -9.59 -24.71 27.80
N LEU A 76 -8.87 -23.56 27.77
CA LEU A 76 -9.27 -22.32 27.10
C LEU A 76 -9.73 -22.48 25.64
N ILE A 77 -9.26 -23.53 24.96
CA ILE A 77 -9.36 -23.73 23.51
C ILE A 77 -10.22 -24.96 23.18
N ASN A 78 -10.05 -26.05 23.92
CA ASN A 78 -10.72 -27.32 23.64
C ASN A 78 -12.00 -27.55 24.45
N GLY A 79 -12.27 -26.74 25.48
CA GLY A 79 -13.45 -26.85 26.34
C GLY A 79 -13.49 -28.09 27.25
N TYR A 80 -12.44 -28.92 27.28
CA TYR A 80 -12.34 -30.12 28.12
C TYR A 80 -11.98 -29.76 29.57
N GLY A 81 -12.88 -29.04 30.22
CA GLY A 81 -12.68 -28.45 31.54
C GLY A 81 -11.92 -27.11 31.50
N PRO A 82 -11.98 -26.32 32.59
CA PRO A 82 -11.32 -25.02 32.63
C PRO A 82 -9.80 -25.15 32.69
N THR A 83 -9.12 -24.12 32.19
CA THR A 83 -7.73 -23.82 32.56
C THR A 83 -7.73 -23.17 33.94
N VAL A 84 -6.85 -23.61 34.84
CA VAL A 84 -6.80 -23.09 36.21
C VAL A 84 -5.41 -22.55 36.52
N LEU A 85 -5.36 -21.26 36.89
CA LEU A 85 -4.17 -20.55 37.36
C LEU A 85 -4.23 -20.46 38.89
N SER A 86 -3.14 -20.77 39.59
CA SER A 86 -3.12 -20.78 41.07
C SER A 86 -1.76 -20.30 41.62
N ARG A 87 -1.81 -19.37 42.58
CA ARG A 87 -0.64 -18.79 43.28
C ARG A 87 -1.00 -18.61 44.75
N LEU A 88 -0.49 -19.46 45.64
CA LEU A 88 -0.94 -19.53 47.04
C LEU A 88 -0.08 -18.66 47.97
N HIS A 89 1.17 -18.40 47.57
CA HIS A 89 2.13 -17.58 48.30
C HIS A 89 2.79 -16.56 47.36
N SER A 90 3.18 -15.40 47.88
CA SER A 90 3.86 -14.36 47.08
C SER A 90 5.23 -14.79 46.56
N SER A 91 5.85 -15.79 47.21
CA SER A 91 7.06 -16.48 46.77
C SER A 91 6.85 -17.42 45.58
N ASP A 92 5.61 -17.82 45.28
CA ASP A 92 5.33 -18.69 44.15
C ASP A 92 5.53 -17.89 42.84
N PRO A 93 6.11 -18.48 41.78
CA PRO A 93 6.19 -17.85 40.47
C PRO A 93 4.80 -17.45 39.96
N ILE A 94 4.71 -16.29 39.30
CA ILE A 94 3.48 -15.83 38.66
C ILE A 94 2.99 -16.91 37.67
N PRO A 95 1.75 -17.43 37.84
CA PRO A 95 1.17 -18.33 36.85
C PRO A 95 0.85 -17.55 35.59
N SER A 96 1.43 -17.94 34.46
CA SER A 96 1.22 -17.28 33.16
C SER A 96 1.14 -18.31 32.04
N LEU A 97 0.49 -17.93 30.93
CA LEU A 97 0.49 -18.67 29.67
C LEU A 97 0.27 -17.70 28.50
N ILE A 98 0.68 -18.07 27.29
CA ILE A 98 0.46 -17.26 26.08
C ILE A 98 -0.48 -18.01 25.13
N VAL A 99 -1.57 -17.35 24.74
CA VAL A 99 -2.57 -17.82 23.80
C VAL A 99 -2.22 -17.29 22.40
N ASP A 100 -2.26 -18.15 21.39
CA ASP A 100 -2.04 -17.80 19.98
C ASP A 100 -3.35 -17.95 19.18
N PHE A 101 -3.80 -16.88 18.53
CA PHE A 101 -4.93 -16.89 17.61
C PHE A 101 -4.55 -17.32 16.18
N GLY A 102 -3.27 -17.60 15.93
CA GLY A 102 -2.71 -18.16 14.69
C GLY A 102 -2.51 -17.16 13.55
N GLN A 103 -3.14 -16.00 13.63
CA GLN A 103 -2.97 -14.86 12.74
C GLN A 103 -3.27 -13.56 13.51
N ASN A 104 -2.85 -12.43 12.95
CA ASN A 104 -3.19 -11.11 13.49
C ASN A 104 -4.71 -10.85 13.32
N LEU A 105 -5.35 -10.22 14.31
CA LEU A 105 -6.80 -9.96 14.38
C LEU A 105 -7.06 -8.60 15.05
N ALA A 106 -8.25 -8.02 14.85
CA ALA A 106 -8.69 -6.79 15.50
C ALA A 106 -10.05 -6.98 16.15
N GLY A 107 -10.21 -6.58 17.43
CA GLY A 107 -11.49 -6.60 18.12
C GLY A 107 -11.44 -6.66 19.64
N TYR A 108 -12.57 -7.04 20.24
CA TYR A 108 -12.74 -7.12 21.69
C TYR A 108 -12.54 -8.56 22.20
N LEU A 109 -11.60 -8.77 23.12
CA LEU A 109 -11.38 -10.09 23.73
C LEU A 109 -12.54 -10.43 24.69
N ASN A 110 -13.06 -11.66 24.63
CA ASN A 110 -13.98 -12.19 25.63
C ASN A 110 -13.32 -13.33 26.41
N ILE A 111 -13.49 -13.33 27.73
CA ILE A 111 -12.99 -14.38 28.62
C ILE A 111 -14.16 -14.90 29.45
N LYS A 112 -14.50 -16.18 29.27
CA LYS A 112 -15.51 -16.84 30.10
C LYS A 112 -14.87 -17.37 31.37
N LEU A 113 -15.13 -16.71 32.49
CA LEU A 113 -14.57 -16.99 33.80
C LEU A 113 -15.54 -17.88 34.58
N LYS A 114 -15.06 -19.00 35.13
CA LYS A 114 -15.84 -19.89 35.99
C LYS A 114 -15.89 -19.40 37.46
N GLY A 115 -14.99 -18.47 37.79
CA GLY A 115 -14.88 -17.85 39.10
C GLY A 115 -13.46 -17.94 39.67
N SER A 116 -13.29 -17.36 40.86
CA SER A 116 -12.04 -17.28 41.60
C SER A 116 -12.18 -17.71 43.06
N SER A 117 -11.05 -17.91 43.74
CA SER A 117 -11.02 -18.14 45.19
C SER A 117 -9.73 -17.59 45.82
N ASN A 118 -9.85 -16.94 46.97
CA ASN A 118 -8.73 -16.37 47.73
C ASN A 118 -9.03 -16.44 49.25
N SER A 119 -8.00 -16.32 50.09
CA SER A 119 -8.10 -16.29 51.55
C SER A 119 -8.18 -14.87 52.14
N SER A 120 -8.29 -13.82 51.32
CA SER A 120 -8.55 -12.45 51.74
C SER A 120 -9.71 -11.84 50.94
N ASN A 121 -10.18 -10.66 51.35
CA ASN A 121 -11.31 -9.98 50.73
C ASN A 121 -11.01 -9.37 49.34
N ALA A 122 -9.76 -9.44 48.86
CA ALA A 122 -9.36 -8.99 47.53
C ALA A 122 -9.62 -10.09 46.49
N LEU A 123 -10.09 -9.72 45.30
CA LEU A 123 -10.31 -10.68 44.21
C LEU A 123 -8.99 -11.05 43.53
N PRO A 124 -8.75 -12.33 43.16
CA PRO A 124 -7.64 -12.71 42.30
C PRO A 124 -7.62 -11.93 40.98
N GLY A 125 -6.48 -11.34 40.65
CA GLY A 125 -6.27 -10.58 39.43
C GLY A 125 -5.94 -11.47 38.23
N LEU A 126 -6.47 -11.13 37.05
CA LEU A 126 -5.83 -11.50 35.79
C LEU A 126 -5.29 -10.24 35.13
N ARG A 127 -4.00 -10.25 34.77
CA ARG A 127 -3.38 -9.26 33.88
C ARG A 127 -3.25 -9.84 32.47
N LEU A 128 -3.53 -9.01 31.47
CA LEU A 128 -3.41 -9.34 30.06
C LEU A 128 -2.37 -8.43 29.38
N ALA A 129 -1.61 -9.01 28.47
CA ALA A 129 -0.69 -8.29 27.58
C ALA A 129 -0.83 -8.86 26.15
N PHE A 130 -0.86 -7.97 25.16
CA PHE A 130 -1.15 -8.29 23.77
C PHE A 130 0.07 -7.97 22.89
N SER A 131 0.22 -8.67 21.77
CA SER A 131 1.13 -8.24 20.70
C SER A 131 0.75 -8.89 19.37
N GLU A 132 1.10 -8.22 18.28
CA GLU A 132 1.10 -8.80 16.94
C GLU A 132 2.22 -9.84 16.76
N THR A 133 3.22 -9.86 17.65
CA THR A 133 4.41 -10.76 17.58
C THR A 133 4.69 -11.47 18.90
N LEU A 134 5.34 -12.62 18.86
CA LEU A 134 5.88 -13.27 20.05
C LEU A 134 7.18 -12.62 20.54
N GLN A 135 7.88 -11.87 19.68
CA GLN A 135 9.16 -11.22 20.01
C GLN A 135 9.00 -10.02 20.96
N TYR A 136 7.93 -9.24 20.81
CA TYR A 136 7.71 -8.01 21.58
C TYR A 136 6.66 -8.15 22.70
N LEU A 137 6.07 -9.33 22.87
CA LEU A 137 5.13 -9.63 23.95
C LEU A 137 5.83 -9.71 25.33
N THR A 138 5.41 -8.87 26.28
CA THR A 138 5.98 -8.83 27.66
C THR A 138 4.92 -9.07 28.74
N ASP A 139 5.09 -8.52 29.96
CA ASP A 139 4.04 -8.42 30.99
C ASP A 139 3.12 -7.19 30.82
N ARG A 140 3.31 -6.52 29.67
CA ARG A 140 2.60 -5.36 29.13
C ARG A 140 2.55 -5.55 27.61
N SER A 141 1.51 -5.05 26.94
CA SER A 141 1.48 -5.06 25.47
C SER A 141 2.65 -4.29 24.85
N ASP A 142 3.00 -4.66 23.62
CA ASP A 142 3.99 -3.97 22.79
C ASP A 142 3.57 -2.52 22.45
N PHE A 143 2.27 -2.27 22.33
CA PHE A 143 1.63 -0.95 22.40
C PHE A 143 0.29 -1.02 23.17
N THR A 144 -0.13 0.08 23.78
CA THR A 144 -1.43 0.25 24.47
C THR A 144 -2.06 1.57 24.06
N ARG A 145 -3.38 1.63 23.95
CA ARG A 145 -4.09 2.88 23.60
C ARG A 145 -3.76 4.00 24.58
N SER A 146 -3.72 3.73 25.88
CA SER A 146 -3.34 4.72 26.90
C SER A 146 -1.90 5.24 26.82
N ASP A 147 -1.00 4.68 26.01
CA ASP A 147 0.39 5.17 25.89
C ASP A 147 0.50 6.55 25.25
N ASN A 148 -0.43 6.86 24.34
CA ASN A 148 -0.50 8.14 23.63
C ASN A 148 -1.51 9.12 24.26
N ALA A 149 -2.04 8.82 25.46
CA ALA A 149 -3.00 9.69 26.15
C ALA A 149 -2.32 10.96 26.71
N ASP A 150 -2.95 12.12 26.51
CA ASP A 150 -2.44 13.40 27.02
C ASP A 150 -2.27 13.35 28.56
N PRO A 151 -1.21 13.97 29.14
CA PRO A 151 -0.94 13.89 30.58
C PRO A 151 -2.07 14.37 31.51
N ASP A 152 -2.96 15.22 31.00
CA ASP A 152 -4.11 15.78 31.72
C ASP A 152 -5.46 15.13 31.30
N ASP A 153 -5.48 14.23 30.32
CA ASP A 153 -6.70 13.53 29.88
C ASP A 153 -7.06 12.41 30.87
N THR A 154 -7.72 12.78 31.96
CA THR A 154 -8.17 11.84 33.00
C THR A 154 -9.23 10.81 32.56
N ILE A 155 -9.71 10.85 31.31
CA ILE A 155 -10.65 9.86 30.76
C ILE A 155 -9.85 8.74 30.07
N ASN A 156 -8.89 9.12 29.21
CA ASN A 156 -8.11 8.16 28.43
C ASN A 156 -6.77 7.75 29.06
N LYS A 157 -6.25 8.53 30.00
CA LYS A 157 -5.03 8.21 30.76
C LYS A 157 -5.32 7.25 31.90
N LEU A 158 -5.48 5.98 31.54
CA LEU A 158 -5.57 4.88 32.50
C LEU A 158 -4.21 4.72 33.20
N VAL A 159 -4.20 4.52 34.52
CA VAL A 159 -2.98 4.61 35.34
C VAL A 159 -2.29 3.25 35.40
N PHE A 160 -1.40 2.98 34.45
CA PHE A 160 -0.91 1.63 34.17
C PHE A 160 0.61 1.39 34.34
N ASN A 161 0.93 0.19 34.85
CA ASN A 161 2.22 -0.50 34.75
C ASN A 161 2.05 -1.92 34.11
N GLY A 162 0.93 -2.12 33.41
CA GLY A 162 0.43 -3.37 32.84
C GLY A 162 -0.92 -3.09 32.18
N THR A 163 -1.27 -3.85 31.15
CA THR A 163 -2.16 -3.36 30.09
C THR A 163 -3.66 -3.47 30.36
N ASP A 164 -4.25 -4.67 30.30
CA ASP A 164 -5.63 -4.86 30.77
C ASP A 164 -5.62 -5.69 32.05
N GLN A 165 -6.57 -5.43 32.95
CA GLN A 165 -6.68 -6.17 34.20
C GLN A 165 -8.13 -6.43 34.63
N ILE A 166 -8.37 -7.65 35.12
CA ILE A 166 -9.65 -8.13 35.63
C ILE A 166 -9.52 -8.45 37.12
N ALA A 167 -10.42 -7.93 37.96
CA ALA A 167 -10.63 -8.43 39.32
C ALA A 167 -11.62 -9.60 39.25
N VAL A 168 -11.14 -10.84 39.24
CA VAL A 168 -11.99 -11.99 38.90
C VAL A 168 -12.93 -12.33 40.05
N LYS A 169 -14.23 -12.26 39.77
CA LYS A 169 -15.32 -12.52 40.74
C LYS A 169 -15.43 -14.02 41.09
N THR A 170 -16.14 -14.34 42.16
CA THR A 170 -16.27 -15.70 42.70
C THR A 170 -17.17 -16.63 41.86
N GLU A 171 -18.08 -16.03 41.11
CA GLU A 171 -19.14 -16.66 40.31
C GLU A 171 -18.75 -16.83 38.84
N GLU A 172 -19.54 -17.61 38.08
CA GLU A 172 -19.34 -17.77 36.64
C GLU A 172 -19.92 -16.57 35.87
N TYR A 173 -19.10 -15.91 35.05
CA TYR A 173 -19.50 -14.79 34.20
C TYR A 173 -18.63 -14.72 32.93
N GLU A 174 -19.07 -13.94 31.96
CA GLU A 174 -18.27 -13.58 30.79
C GLU A 174 -17.81 -12.13 30.92
N TRP A 175 -16.52 -11.89 30.73
CA TRP A 175 -15.91 -10.56 30.69
C TRP A 175 -15.56 -10.24 29.25
N THR A 176 -15.97 -9.06 28.77
CA THR A 176 -15.56 -8.50 27.49
C THR A 176 -14.59 -7.36 27.76
N ASN A 177 -13.48 -7.32 27.04
CA ASN A 177 -12.51 -6.23 27.06
C ASN A 177 -13.18 -4.95 26.55
N LYS A 178 -13.27 -3.92 27.40
CA LYS A 178 -13.98 -2.65 27.11
C LYS A 178 -13.31 -1.49 27.81
N LEU A 179 -13.13 -0.39 27.08
CA LEU A 179 -12.45 0.80 27.60
C LEU A 179 -13.01 1.25 28.96
N GLY A 180 -12.11 1.52 29.91
CA GLY A 180 -12.45 2.08 31.22
C GLY A 180 -12.11 1.16 32.41
N CYS A 181 -12.54 1.58 33.61
CA CYS A 181 -12.16 0.99 34.91
C CYS A 181 -13.38 0.49 35.70
N GLU A 182 -13.23 -0.64 36.42
CA GLU A 182 -14.28 -1.10 37.34
C GLU A 182 -14.29 -0.31 38.66
N TYR A 183 -13.13 0.18 39.15
CA TYR A 183 -13.00 0.82 40.46
C TYR A 183 -12.38 2.23 40.39
N GLY A 184 -13.00 3.11 39.60
CA GLY A 184 -12.62 4.52 39.48
C GLY A 184 -11.47 4.72 38.50
N THR A 185 -10.22 4.63 38.98
CA THR A 185 -9.00 4.66 38.15
C THR A 185 -8.17 3.39 38.33
N LYS A 186 -8.85 2.27 38.60
CA LYS A 186 -8.26 1.00 39.05
C LYS A 186 -9.00 -0.18 38.43
N VAL A 187 -8.25 -1.24 38.09
CA VAL A 187 -8.76 -2.43 37.38
C VAL A 187 -9.44 -2.01 36.08
N CYS A 188 -8.62 -1.66 35.09
CA CYS A 188 -9.06 -1.05 33.84
C CYS A 188 -8.62 -1.85 32.61
N SER A 189 -9.15 -1.49 31.44
CA SER A 189 -8.69 -1.99 30.14
C SER A 189 -8.78 -0.94 29.03
N ASP A 190 -7.98 -1.12 27.98
CA ASP A 190 -7.97 -0.31 26.75
C ASP A 190 -9.11 -0.67 25.77
N GLY A 191 -9.76 -1.83 25.94
CA GLY A 191 -10.90 -2.26 25.11
C GLY A 191 -10.52 -3.04 23.86
N LEU A 192 -10.58 -2.40 22.68
CA LEU A 192 -10.24 -3.03 21.40
C LEU A 192 -8.72 -3.06 21.22
N HIS A 193 -8.19 -4.22 20.79
CA HIS A 193 -6.79 -4.40 20.43
C HIS A 193 -6.64 -5.02 19.04
N GLY A 194 -5.55 -4.67 18.34
CA GLY A 194 -5.02 -5.40 17.20
C GLY A 194 -3.85 -6.28 17.64
N PHE A 195 -3.97 -7.61 17.51
CA PHE A 195 -3.00 -8.56 18.04
C PHE A 195 -3.13 -9.97 17.43
N ARG A 196 -2.08 -10.78 17.61
CA ARG A 196 -2.08 -12.24 17.38
C ARG A 196 -2.01 -13.03 18.68
N TYR A 197 -1.18 -12.56 19.62
CA TYR A 197 -0.87 -13.24 20.88
C TYR A 197 -1.42 -12.47 22.06
N VAL A 198 -1.94 -13.19 23.07
CA VAL A 198 -2.28 -12.62 24.37
C VAL A 198 -1.68 -13.46 25.51
N LYS A 199 -0.86 -12.83 26.34
CA LYS A 199 -0.37 -13.40 27.60
C LYS A 199 -1.42 -13.18 28.69
N ILE A 200 -1.76 -14.25 29.40
CA ILE A 200 -2.69 -14.23 30.54
C ILE A 200 -1.90 -14.62 31.80
N SER A 201 -1.92 -13.76 32.81
CA SER A 201 -1.17 -13.94 34.06
C SER A 201 -2.06 -13.78 35.29
N LEU A 202 -1.95 -14.69 36.27
CA LEU A 202 -2.51 -14.50 37.62
C LEU A 202 -1.57 -13.57 38.42
N ASP A 203 -1.77 -12.28 38.21
CA ASP A 203 -1.04 -11.19 38.83
C ASP A 203 -1.93 -9.93 38.96
N ALA A 204 -1.49 -8.95 39.74
CA ALA A 204 -2.22 -7.71 39.96
C ALA A 204 -1.25 -6.54 40.18
N LEU A 205 -1.56 -5.38 39.60
CA LEU A 205 -0.86 -4.12 39.85
C LEU A 205 -0.97 -3.74 41.34
N PRO A 206 0.15 -3.44 42.04
CA PRO A 206 0.13 -3.01 43.44
C PRO A 206 -0.77 -1.79 43.69
N GLU A 207 -0.89 -0.93 42.68
CA GLU A 207 -1.70 0.28 42.70
C GLU A 207 -3.20 -0.03 42.84
N ASP A 208 -3.67 -1.19 42.36
CA ASP A 208 -5.11 -1.54 42.31
C ASP A 208 -5.61 -2.24 43.58
N ALA A 209 -4.77 -2.35 44.60
CA ALA A 209 -5.19 -2.72 45.94
C ALA A 209 -6.22 -1.69 46.51
N PRO A 210 -7.20 -2.13 47.31
CA PRO A 210 -7.42 -3.49 47.81
C PRO A 210 -8.36 -4.35 46.94
N TYR A 211 -8.78 -3.87 45.76
CA TYR A 211 -9.82 -4.52 44.95
C TYR A 211 -9.35 -5.85 44.36
N THR A 212 -8.10 -5.89 43.89
CA THR A 212 -7.46 -7.05 43.29
C THR A 212 -6.21 -7.49 44.07
N THR A 213 -5.77 -8.72 43.87
CA THR A 213 -4.51 -9.26 44.40
C THR A 213 -3.94 -10.34 43.48
N SER A 214 -2.61 -10.49 43.47
CA SER A 214 -1.91 -11.49 42.67
C SER A 214 -1.94 -12.91 43.26
N LEU A 215 -2.71 -13.13 44.33
CA LEU A 215 -2.82 -14.40 45.06
C LEU A 215 -4.21 -15.05 44.91
N GLY A 216 -4.27 -16.35 45.12
CA GLY A 216 -5.48 -17.16 45.07
C GLY A 216 -5.49 -18.12 43.90
N THR A 217 -6.65 -18.34 43.30
CA THR A 217 -6.87 -19.24 42.16
C THR A 217 -7.95 -18.68 41.26
N VAL A 218 -7.77 -18.81 39.95
CA VAL A 218 -8.72 -18.39 38.91
C VAL A 218 -8.99 -19.56 37.97
N SER A 219 -10.27 -19.85 37.71
CA SER A 219 -10.71 -20.85 36.73
C SER A 219 -11.28 -20.18 35.49
N VAL A 220 -10.69 -20.42 34.33
CA VAL A 220 -11.08 -19.84 33.04
C VAL A 220 -11.60 -20.95 32.13
N SER A 221 -12.81 -20.79 31.58
CA SER A 221 -13.47 -21.82 30.77
C SER A 221 -13.10 -21.73 29.29
N SER A 222 -13.03 -20.52 28.73
CA SER A 222 -12.74 -20.28 27.32
C SER A 222 -12.29 -18.84 27.08
N VAL A 223 -11.56 -18.61 25.99
CA VAL A 223 -11.23 -17.28 25.45
C VAL A 223 -11.72 -17.19 24.00
N SER A 224 -12.21 -16.04 23.60
CA SER A 224 -12.55 -15.72 22.20
C SER A 224 -12.30 -14.24 21.90
N LEU A 225 -12.48 -13.85 20.64
CA LEU A 225 -12.49 -12.47 20.16
C LEU A 225 -13.82 -12.20 19.47
N THR A 226 -14.44 -11.05 19.73
CA THR A 226 -15.44 -10.46 18.83
C THR A 226 -14.68 -9.60 17.82
N PHE A 227 -14.56 -10.09 16.59
CA PHE A 227 -13.91 -9.41 15.46
C PHE A 227 -14.64 -8.10 15.13
N SER A 228 -13.89 -7.02 14.86
CA SER A 228 -14.45 -5.67 14.68
C SER A 228 -14.36 -5.14 13.24
N GLY A 229 -13.21 -5.31 12.59
CA GLY A 229 -12.98 -4.82 11.22
C GLY A 229 -13.81 -5.51 10.14
N LEU A 230 -13.59 -5.11 8.89
CA LEU A 230 -14.30 -5.66 7.73
C LEU A 230 -13.98 -7.16 7.58
N ARG A 231 -15.01 -8.01 7.45
CA ARG A 231 -14.85 -9.46 7.44
C ARG A 231 -14.88 -10.03 6.02
N GLY A 232 -13.76 -9.85 5.29
CA GLY A 232 -13.58 -10.26 3.90
C GLY A 232 -13.72 -11.76 3.65
N THR A 233 -14.96 -12.23 3.46
CA THR A 233 -15.26 -13.63 3.11
C THR A 233 -15.41 -13.77 1.59
N PRO A 234 -15.25 -14.97 0.99
CA PRO A 234 -15.22 -15.10 -0.48
C PRO A 234 -16.44 -14.51 -1.21
N ASP A 235 -17.60 -14.44 -0.56
CA ASP A 235 -18.83 -13.81 -1.07
C ASP A 235 -18.86 -12.27 -0.98
N THR A 236 -17.90 -11.64 -0.29
CA THR A 236 -17.75 -10.18 -0.22
C THR A 236 -16.67 -9.64 -1.17
N PHE A 237 -15.83 -10.49 -1.79
CA PHE A 237 -14.89 -10.05 -2.82
C PHE A 237 -15.65 -9.74 -4.12
N THR A 238 -15.59 -8.49 -4.57
CA THR A 238 -16.09 -8.05 -5.87
C THR A 238 -14.97 -7.98 -6.91
N GLY A 239 -13.73 -7.85 -6.46
CA GLY A 239 -12.50 -8.13 -7.20
C GLY A 239 -11.65 -9.21 -6.54
N TRP A 240 -10.89 -9.95 -7.33
CA TRP A 240 -10.01 -11.03 -6.87
C TRP A 240 -8.88 -11.28 -7.88
N PHE A 241 -7.81 -11.95 -7.44
CA PHE A 241 -6.61 -12.21 -8.25
C PHE A 241 -6.06 -13.64 -8.00
N GLU A 242 -5.59 -14.31 -9.05
CA GLU A 242 -4.82 -15.56 -8.95
C GLU A 242 -3.79 -15.62 -10.11
N CYS A 243 -2.54 -15.99 -9.82
CA CYS A 243 -1.51 -16.15 -10.86
C CYS A 243 -0.65 -17.41 -10.65
N SER A 244 0.23 -17.70 -11.61
CA SER A 244 1.12 -18.87 -11.57
C SER A 244 2.09 -18.86 -10.38
N ASP A 245 2.38 -17.69 -9.81
CA ASP A 245 3.17 -17.51 -8.60
C ASP A 245 2.24 -17.48 -7.37
N LYS A 246 2.37 -18.52 -6.53
CA LYS A 246 1.53 -18.70 -5.34
C LYS A 246 1.84 -17.70 -4.24
N ASP A 247 3.08 -17.21 -4.17
CA ASP A 247 3.49 -16.24 -3.15
C ASP A 247 2.95 -14.86 -3.52
N LEU A 248 3.10 -14.44 -4.79
CA LEU A 248 2.45 -13.21 -5.30
C LEU A 248 0.93 -13.28 -5.11
N THR A 249 0.32 -14.43 -5.39
CA THR A 249 -1.12 -14.62 -5.16
C THR A 249 -1.47 -14.48 -3.68
N GLN A 250 -0.79 -15.17 -2.78
CA GLN A 250 -1.08 -15.10 -1.34
C GLN A 250 -0.88 -13.69 -0.78
N TRP A 251 0.18 -12.99 -1.19
CA TRP A 251 0.45 -11.61 -0.73
C TRP A 251 -0.63 -10.61 -1.19
N TRP A 252 -1.35 -10.89 -2.29
CA TRP A 252 -2.53 -10.10 -2.66
C TRP A 252 -3.62 -10.19 -1.57
N TYR A 253 -3.98 -11.40 -1.12
CA TYR A 253 -4.98 -11.58 -0.07
C TYR A 253 -4.48 -11.17 1.32
N ASP A 254 -3.18 -11.25 1.58
CA ASP A 254 -2.56 -10.73 2.81
C ASP A 254 -2.61 -9.19 2.83
N GLY A 255 -2.43 -8.55 1.66
CA GLY A 255 -2.62 -7.11 1.46
C GLY A 255 -4.07 -6.69 1.66
N VAL A 256 -5.05 -7.42 1.10
CA VAL A 256 -6.48 -7.16 1.38
C VAL A 256 -6.79 -7.37 2.85
N TYR A 257 -6.34 -8.46 3.47
CA TYR A 257 -6.62 -8.74 4.88
C TYR A 257 -6.02 -7.71 5.85
N THR A 258 -4.85 -7.15 5.50
CA THR A 258 -4.27 -6.01 6.23
C THR A 258 -5.18 -4.77 6.13
N ASN A 259 -5.77 -4.54 4.96
CA ASN A 259 -6.72 -3.45 4.73
C ASN A 259 -8.05 -3.68 5.47
N ASP A 260 -8.56 -4.91 5.47
CA ASP A 260 -9.78 -5.34 6.15
C ASP A 260 -9.72 -5.07 7.66
N LEU A 261 -8.59 -5.45 8.28
CA LEU A 261 -8.34 -5.19 9.70
C LEU A 261 -8.22 -3.70 10.04
N ALA A 262 -7.82 -2.86 9.07
CA ALA A 262 -7.79 -1.41 9.19
C ALA A 262 -9.09 -0.73 8.70
N THR A 263 -10.10 -1.49 8.25
CA THR A 263 -11.39 -0.96 7.78
C THR A 263 -12.46 -1.25 8.85
N ASP A 264 -12.80 -0.26 9.68
CA ASP A 264 -13.78 -0.42 10.76
C ASP A 264 -14.69 0.83 10.86
N VAL A 265 -15.73 0.74 11.69
CA VAL A 265 -16.58 1.86 12.10
C VAL A 265 -15.81 2.71 13.10
N PHE A 266 -15.69 4.02 12.84
CA PHE A 266 -15.03 4.96 13.74
C PHE A 266 -15.85 5.14 15.05
N ARG A 267 -15.27 4.76 16.20
CA ARG A 267 -15.90 4.85 17.54
C ARG A 267 -15.02 5.65 18.50
N GLU A 268 -15.68 6.41 19.38
CA GLU A 268 -15.04 7.26 20.39
C GLU A 268 -14.07 6.50 21.31
N ASP A 269 -14.46 5.30 21.76
CA ASP A 269 -13.66 4.45 22.63
C ASP A 269 -12.46 3.77 21.92
N ASP A 270 -12.49 3.66 20.59
CA ASP A 270 -11.48 2.90 19.83
C ASP A 270 -10.40 3.80 19.19
N THR A 271 -10.67 5.10 19.01
CA THR A 271 -9.72 6.06 18.40
C THR A 271 -8.65 6.54 19.37
N GLU A 272 -7.52 7.00 18.84
CA GLU A 272 -6.38 7.49 19.61
C GLU A 272 -6.75 8.58 20.64
N PRO A 273 -6.25 8.50 21.89
CA PRO A 273 -6.45 9.52 22.91
C PRO A 273 -5.57 10.79 22.76
N ARG A 274 -5.13 11.11 21.54
CA ARG A 274 -4.46 12.36 21.16
C ARG A 274 -5.48 13.42 20.69
N GLN A 275 -6.64 13.51 21.36
CA GLN A 275 -7.76 14.38 20.96
C GLN A 275 -8.23 14.14 19.50
N ALA A 276 -8.30 12.88 19.06
CA ALA A 276 -8.57 12.50 17.67
C ALA A 276 -10.05 12.24 17.33
N LEU A 277 -10.98 12.42 18.28
CA LEU A 277 -12.42 12.20 18.06
C LEU A 277 -13.00 13.14 16.99
N SER A 278 -13.30 12.60 15.80
CA SER A 278 -14.15 13.27 14.82
C SER A 278 -15.63 13.01 15.10
N GLN A 279 -16.36 14.07 15.44
CA GLN A 279 -17.82 14.03 15.51
C GLN A 279 -18.48 13.79 14.12
N SER A 280 -17.77 14.07 13.02
CA SER A 280 -18.26 13.79 11.67
C SER A 280 -18.09 12.32 11.30
N LEU A 281 -17.01 11.65 11.74
CA LEU A 281 -16.76 10.23 11.43
C LEU A 281 -17.50 9.25 12.35
N LEU A 282 -17.87 9.67 13.57
CA LEU A 282 -18.52 8.81 14.56
C LEU A 282 -19.68 7.98 13.99
N GLY A 283 -19.54 6.64 14.01
CA GLY A 283 -20.54 5.70 13.50
C GLY A 283 -20.53 5.47 11.98
N LYS A 284 -19.55 6.01 11.25
CA LYS A 284 -19.29 5.72 9.83
C LYS A 284 -18.15 4.70 9.68
N LEU A 285 -18.19 3.92 8.60
CA LEU A 285 -17.04 3.12 8.15
C LEU A 285 -15.92 4.03 7.66
N VAL A 286 -14.67 3.75 8.03
CA VAL A 286 -13.47 4.51 7.63
C VAL A 286 -12.32 3.56 7.28
N LEU A 287 -11.26 4.10 6.67
CA LEU A 287 -9.94 3.47 6.65
C LEU A 287 -9.10 4.11 7.77
N HIS A 288 -8.68 3.29 8.73
CA HIS A 288 -7.65 3.64 9.71
C HIS A 288 -6.25 3.39 9.12
N ASP A 289 -5.22 3.91 9.77
CA ASP A 289 -3.82 3.60 9.48
C ASP A 289 -3.50 2.12 9.81
N GLY A 290 -3.94 1.60 10.96
CA GLY A 290 -3.57 0.27 11.41
C GLY A 290 -4.49 -0.30 12.49
N ALA A 291 -4.26 -1.58 12.83
CA ALA A 291 -5.13 -2.33 13.74
C ALA A 291 -4.72 -2.24 15.23
N LYS A 292 -3.42 -2.15 15.51
CA LYS A 292 -2.87 -2.16 16.89
C LYS A 292 -2.90 -0.77 17.53
N ARG A 293 -2.12 0.15 16.96
CA ARG A 293 -1.85 1.50 17.47
C ARG A 293 -2.46 2.56 16.58
N ASP A 294 -2.53 3.77 17.11
CA ASP A 294 -3.14 4.97 16.54
C ASP A 294 -4.63 4.76 16.19
N ARG A 295 -4.96 3.93 15.19
CA ARG A 295 -6.33 3.72 14.70
C ARG A 295 -6.95 5.05 14.27
N ASP A 296 -6.16 5.86 13.59
CA ASP A 296 -6.52 7.19 13.11
C ASP A 296 -6.63 7.21 11.57
N PRO A 297 -7.61 7.92 10.99
CA PRO A 297 -7.83 7.94 9.54
C PRO A 297 -6.90 8.95 8.83
N TYR A 298 -5.63 8.58 8.70
CA TYR A 298 -4.60 9.37 8.03
C TYR A 298 -4.75 9.35 6.49
N VAL A 299 -4.74 10.52 5.84
CA VAL A 299 -4.89 10.58 4.36
C VAL A 299 -3.63 10.13 3.58
N GLY A 300 -2.48 9.98 4.23
CA GLY A 300 -1.30 9.32 3.66
C GLY A 300 -1.58 7.84 3.37
N ASP A 301 -2.06 7.11 4.37
CA ASP A 301 -2.50 5.71 4.24
C ASP A 301 -3.60 5.53 3.21
N VAL A 302 -4.58 6.45 3.16
CA VAL A 302 -5.67 6.45 2.17
C VAL A 302 -5.14 6.49 0.73
N ALA A 303 -3.94 7.01 0.48
CA ALA A 303 -3.34 7.01 -0.86
C ALA A 303 -3.00 5.61 -1.40
N VAL A 304 -2.89 4.60 -0.52
CA VAL A 304 -2.66 3.19 -0.87
C VAL A 304 -3.82 2.30 -0.44
N SER A 305 -4.27 2.38 0.82
CA SER A 305 -5.35 1.55 1.38
C SER A 305 -6.68 1.72 0.65
N ALA A 306 -7.02 2.93 0.19
CA ALA A 306 -8.23 3.14 -0.60
C ALA A 306 -8.15 2.40 -1.95
N LEU A 307 -6.98 2.34 -2.58
CA LEU A 307 -6.80 1.59 -3.82
C LEU A 307 -6.99 0.09 -3.60
N THR A 308 -6.55 -0.43 -2.46
CA THR A 308 -6.81 -1.81 -2.03
C THR A 308 -8.31 -2.05 -1.86
N SER A 309 -9.02 -1.20 -1.09
CA SER A 309 -10.48 -1.24 -0.93
C SER A 309 -11.24 -1.20 -2.28
N TYR A 310 -10.85 -0.31 -3.20
CA TYR A 310 -11.47 -0.18 -4.52
C TYR A 310 -11.23 -1.39 -5.44
N LEU A 311 -10.25 -2.25 -5.14
CA LEU A 311 -9.84 -3.39 -5.99
C LEU A 311 -10.23 -4.77 -5.44
N SER A 312 -10.71 -4.86 -4.19
CA SER A 312 -11.07 -6.12 -3.53
C SER A 312 -12.55 -6.21 -3.16
N HIS A 313 -12.99 -5.42 -2.18
CA HIS A 313 -14.37 -5.44 -1.68
C HIS A 313 -15.26 -4.40 -2.35
N TYR A 314 -14.66 -3.35 -2.93
CA TYR A 314 -15.37 -2.19 -3.48
C TYR A 314 -16.22 -1.51 -2.39
N THR A 315 -15.55 -1.09 -1.32
CA THR A 315 -16.11 -0.34 -0.17
C THR A 315 -15.60 1.10 -0.15
N PRO A 316 -15.90 1.93 -1.18
CA PRO A 316 -15.33 3.26 -1.32
C PRO A 316 -15.83 4.27 -0.27
N GLU A 317 -16.95 3.98 0.40
CA GLU A 317 -17.48 4.82 1.48
C GLU A 317 -16.46 5.00 2.61
N ALA A 318 -15.62 4.00 2.88
CA ALA A 318 -14.58 4.07 3.91
C ALA A 318 -13.58 5.21 3.63
N ALA A 319 -13.02 5.25 2.41
CA ALA A 319 -12.14 6.32 1.96
C ALA A 319 -12.89 7.66 1.83
N ARG A 320 -14.09 7.64 1.24
CA ARG A 320 -14.92 8.83 1.02
C ARG A 320 -15.25 9.56 2.32
N ASN A 321 -15.55 8.82 3.39
CA ASN A 321 -15.89 9.41 4.69
C ASN A 321 -14.72 10.18 5.29
N VAL A 322 -13.51 9.62 5.24
CA VAL A 322 -12.26 10.29 5.67
C VAL A 322 -11.99 11.53 4.81
N LEU A 323 -12.03 11.39 3.49
CA LEU A 323 -11.75 12.51 2.58
C LEU A 323 -12.79 13.64 2.67
N ALA A 324 -14.04 13.33 3.03
CA ALA A 324 -15.08 14.32 3.32
C ALA A 324 -14.83 15.06 4.65
N ASP A 325 -14.46 14.32 5.69
CA ASP A 325 -14.19 14.86 7.03
C ASP A 325 -13.02 15.86 7.02
N LEU A 326 -11.88 15.47 6.44
CA LEU A 326 -10.71 16.36 6.37
C LEU A 326 -10.96 17.61 5.52
N ALA A 327 -11.80 17.49 4.49
CA ALA A 327 -12.21 18.62 3.65
C ALA A 327 -13.12 19.62 4.39
N GLU A 328 -13.98 19.13 5.30
CA GLU A 328 -14.83 19.97 6.16
C GLU A 328 -14.04 20.69 7.26
N HIS A 329 -12.83 20.20 7.58
CA HIS A 329 -11.89 20.82 8.51
C HIS A 329 -10.75 21.60 7.83
N GLN A 330 -10.88 21.93 6.53
CA GLN A 330 -9.91 22.79 5.82
C GLN A 330 -9.81 24.19 6.45
N ARG A 331 -8.57 24.66 6.68
CA ARG A 331 -8.27 25.99 7.21
C ARG A 331 -8.64 27.14 6.26
N GLU A 332 -8.66 28.36 6.79
CA GLU A 332 -8.93 29.58 6.02
C GLU A 332 -7.91 29.77 4.88
N ASP A 333 -6.63 29.52 5.17
CA ASP A 333 -5.49 29.54 4.23
C ASP A 333 -5.49 28.41 3.17
N GLY A 334 -6.36 27.42 3.33
CA GLY A 334 -6.50 26.29 2.41
C GLY A 334 -5.76 25.01 2.78
N TRP A 335 -4.98 24.98 3.89
CA TRP A 335 -4.39 23.74 4.38
C TRP A 335 -5.45 22.74 4.87
N ILE A 336 -5.22 21.46 4.61
CA ILE A 336 -6.09 20.34 5.01
C ILE A 336 -5.38 19.50 6.07
N PRO A 337 -6.04 19.15 7.19
CA PRO A 337 -5.45 18.31 8.22
C PRO A 337 -5.12 16.88 7.73
N PRO A 338 -4.08 16.24 8.30
CA PRO A 338 -3.68 14.89 7.89
C PRO A 338 -4.63 13.80 8.39
N ALA A 339 -5.23 14.03 9.56
CA ALA A 339 -6.15 13.21 10.32
C ALA A 339 -6.87 14.12 11.34
N SER A 340 -7.81 13.59 12.11
CA SER A 340 -8.50 14.32 13.20
C SER A 340 -7.64 14.60 14.44
N ILE A 341 -6.43 14.05 14.50
CA ILE A 341 -5.46 14.13 15.60
C ILE A 341 -5.19 15.56 16.09
N ARG A 342 -5.11 15.70 17.41
CA ARG A 342 -4.94 16.96 18.15
C ARG A 342 -5.99 18.00 17.73
N ASN A 343 -7.23 17.57 17.57
CA ASN A 343 -8.31 18.38 17.01
C ASN A 343 -7.88 19.06 15.68
N TYR A 344 -7.49 18.23 14.70
CA TYR A 344 -7.07 18.63 13.35
C TYR A 344 -5.86 19.59 13.27
N SER A 345 -5.00 19.62 14.28
CA SER A 345 -3.89 20.59 14.37
C SER A 345 -2.49 20.06 14.02
N LEU A 346 -2.34 18.75 13.75
CA LEU A 346 -1.05 18.12 13.42
C LEU A 346 -0.49 18.66 12.08
N PRO A 347 0.62 19.44 12.07
CA PRO A 347 1.05 20.17 10.88
C PRO A 347 1.93 19.32 9.95
N LEU A 348 1.33 18.57 9.02
CA LEU A 348 2.06 17.87 7.94
C LEU A 348 1.94 18.64 6.62
N PHE A 349 3.03 18.73 5.87
CA PHE A 349 3.12 19.61 4.68
C PHE A 349 2.72 18.92 3.37
N ASP A 350 2.84 17.60 3.28
CA ASP A 350 2.52 16.76 2.12
C ASP A 350 1.07 16.23 2.13
N TYR A 351 0.45 16.07 3.30
CA TYR A 351 -0.89 15.50 3.43
C TYR A 351 -2.02 16.25 2.69
N PRO A 352 -2.03 17.59 2.55
CA PRO A 352 -2.99 18.26 1.68
C PRO A 352 -2.83 17.91 0.20
N LEU A 353 -1.62 17.53 -0.28
CA LEU A 353 -1.42 16.98 -1.63
C LEU A 353 -1.92 15.54 -1.71
N TRP A 354 -1.67 14.71 -0.69
CA TRP A 354 -2.25 13.37 -0.62
C TRP A 354 -3.78 13.40 -0.63
N TRP A 355 -4.42 14.39 0.00
CA TRP A 355 -5.87 14.60 -0.11
C TRP A 355 -6.33 14.88 -1.56
N VAL A 356 -5.57 15.65 -2.34
CA VAL A 356 -5.84 15.87 -3.78
C VAL A 356 -5.70 14.56 -4.57
N VAL A 357 -4.63 13.81 -4.34
CA VAL A 357 -4.36 12.52 -5.01
C VAL A 357 -5.42 11.48 -4.65
N CYS A 358 -5.84 11.40 -3.39
CA CYS A 358 -6.90 10.51 -2.93
C CYS A 358 -8.27 10.90 -3.47
N SER A 359 -8.57 12.20 -3.56
CA SER A 359 -9.80 12.71 -4.20
C SER A 359 -9.87 12.33 -5.68
N TYR A 360 -8.74 12.42 -6.39
CA TYR A 360 -8.63 11.94 -7.76
C TYR A 360 -8.85 10.43 -7.86
N ASN A 361 -8.17 9.64 -7.02
CA ASN A 361 -8.31 8.18 -7.01
C ASN A 361 -9.75 7.74 -6.70
N LEU A 362 -10.43 8.39 -5.75
CA LEU A 362 -11.85 8.16 -5.44
C LEU A 362 -12.72 8.36 -6.68
N VAL A 363 -12.64 9.52 -7.32
CA VAL A 363 -13.46 9.84 -8.50
C VAL A 363 -13.14 8.89 -9.67
N LEU A 364 -11.86 8.64 -9.94
CA LEU A 364 -11.41 7.78 -11.04
C LEU A 364 -11.91 6.34 -10.90
N TYR A 365 -11.86 5.76 -9.70
CA TYR A 365 -12.25 4.35 -9.47
C TYR A 365 -13.76 4.18 -9.30
N THR A 366 -14.45 5.14 -8.69
CA THR A 366 -15.85 4.96 -8.23
C THR A 366 -16.88 5.73 -9.04
N GLY A 367 -16.46 6.76 -9.79
CA GLY A 367 -17.37 7.66 -10.48
C GLY A 367 -18.14 8.63 -9.57
N ASP A 368 -17.76 8.80 -8.30
CA ASP A 368 -18.42 9.76 -7.39
C ASP A 368 -18.10 11.23 -7.75
N THR A 369 -18.73 11.71 -8.80
CA THR A 369 -18.70 13.11 -9.21
C THR A 369 -19.46 14.02 -8.23
N ALA A 370 -20.37 13.50 -7.40
CA ALA A 370 -21.10 14.30 -6.41
C ALA A 370 -20.21 14.71 -5.23
N TYR A 371 -19.30 13.83 -4.80
CA TYR A 371 -18.19 14.17 -3.91
C TYR A 371 -17.34 15.31 -4.51
N LEU A 372 -16.95 15.18 -5.77
CA LEU A 372 -16.13 16.18 -6.45
C LEU A 372 -16.84 17.52 -6.58
N GLU A 373 -18.12 17.56 -6.96
CA GLU A 373 -18.90 18.80 -7.05
C GLU A 373 -18.96 19.53 -5.68
N GLN A 374 -19.13 18.78 -4.60
CA GLN A 374 -19.18 19.30 -3.24
C GLN A 374 -17.84 19.91 -2.79
N TYR A 375 -16.71 19.22 -3.03
CA TYR A 375 -15.40 19.61 -2.52
C TYR A 375 -14.44 20.23 -3.56
N TYR A 376 -14.88 20.52 -4.79
CA TYR A 376 -14.07 21.30 -5.76
C TYR A 376 -13.57 22.66 -5.22
N PRO A 377 -14.32 23.41 -4.37
CA PRO A 377 -13.81 24.63 -3.73
C PRO A 377 -12.62 24.38 -2.78
N VAL A 378 -12.51 23.17 -2.22
CA VAL A 378 -11.41 22.74 -1.34
C VAL A 378 -10.14 22.52 -2.18
N LEU A 379 -10.24 21.85 -3.34
CA LEU A 379 -9.15 21.72 -4.33
C LEU A 379 -8.58 23.08 -4.74
N LEU A 380 -9.45 24.04 -5.10
CA LEU A 380 -9.06 25.40 -5.47
C LEU A 380 -8.26 26.10 -4.35
N LYS A 381 -8.70 25.98 -3.09
CA LYS A 381 -7.97 26.54 -1.94
C LYS A 381 -6.61 25.90 -1.72
N VAL A 382 -6.49 24.57 -1.82
CA VAL A 382 -5.20 23.88 -1.67
C VAL A 382 -4.21 24.34 -2.76
N LEU A 383 -4.64 24.29 -4.02
CA LEU A 383 -3.75 24.41 -5.17
C LEU A 383 -3.54 25.85 -5.63
N ASP A 384 -4.49 26.77 -5.43
CA ASP A 384 -4.40 28.17 -5.87
C ASP A 384 -4.27 29.19 -4.71
N ALA A 385 -4.32 28.76 -3.45
CA ALA A 385 -3.99 29.63 -2.29
C ALA A 385 -2.88 29.04 -1.41
N TYR A 386 -3.07 27.86 -0.82
CA TYR A 386 -2.12 27.32 0.17
C TYR A 386 -0.73 27.07 -0.43
N TYR A 387 -0.58 26.17 -1.39
CA TYR A 387 0.75 25.86 -1.93
C TYR A 387 1.42 27.03 -2.68
N PRO A 388 0.70 27.88 -3.44
CA PRO A 388 1.25 29.13 -3.96
C PRO A 388 1.81 30.07 -2.89
N SER A 389 1.21 30.13 -1.69
CA SER A 389 1.74 30.91 -0.57
C SER A 389 3.04 30.35 0.03
N GLN A 390 3.33 29.07 -0.22
CA GLN A 390 4.55 28.36 0.20
C GLN A 390 5.51 28.09 -0.99
N THR A 391 5.25 28.71 -2.15
CA THR A 391 6.11 28.61 -3.34
C THR A 391 7.13 29.73 -3.34
N SER A 392 8.41 29.41 -3.48
CA SER A 392 9.48 30.39 -3.62
C SER A 392 9.31 31.23 -4.90
N PRO A 393 9.33 32.58 -4.82
CA PRO A 393 9.24 33.44 -6.00
C PRO A 393 10.54 33.46 -6.83
N SER A 394 11.66 32.93 -6.33
CA SER A 394 12.93 32.87 -7.05
C SER A 394 13.12 31.56 -7.83
N THR A 395 12.68 30.43 -7.28
CA THR A 395 12.84 29.09 -7.90
C THR A 395 11.54 28.49 -8.43
N SER A 396 10.37 29.02 -8.06
CA SER A 396 9.05 28.40 -8.29
C SER A 396 8.87 27.01 -7.65
N LEU A 397 9.70 26.64 -6.66
CA LEU A 397 9.58 25.40 -5.89
C LEU A 397 8.92 25.65 -4.53
N LEU A 398 8.19 24.66 -4.02
CA LEU A 398 7.67 24.63 -2.65
C LEU A 398 8.80 24.57 -1.64
N ILE A 399 8.72 25.39 -0.59
CA ILE A 399 9.54 25.32 0.62
C ILE A 399 8.65 24.87 1.77
N ARG A 400 9.10 23.90 2.59
CA ARG A 400 8.34 23.45 3.77
C ARG A 400 8.36 24.55 4.85
N PRO A 401 7.20 25.04 5.34
CA PRO A 401 7.17 26.01 6.42
C PRO A 401 7.74 25.43 7.74
N PRO A 402 8.50 26.22 8.53
CA PRO A 402 9.08 25.74 9.79
C PRO A 402 8.03 25.16 10.75
N GLY A 403 8.37 24.05 11.40
CA GLY A 403 7.50 23.34 12.33
C GLY A 403 6.48 22.39 11.68
N TYR A 404 6.46 22.25 10.35
CA TYR A 404 5.69 21.21 9.67
C TYR A 404 6.53 19.94 9.49
N GLY A 405 5.89 18.77 9.65
CA GLY A 405 6.46 17.46 9.33
C GLY A 405 6.08 16.95 7.93
N ASP A 406 6.42 15.69 7.68
CA ASP A 406 5.92 14.87 6.58
C ASP A 406 5.57 13.46 7.09
N TYR A 407 5.19 12.53 6.20
CA TYR A 407 4.76 11.16 6.55
C TYR A 407 5.69 10.36 7.48
N ALA A 408 6.98 10.72 7.57
CA ALA A 408 7.95 10.07 8.46
C ALA A 408 8.70 11.07 9.36
N PHE A 409 8.15 12.27 9.55
CA PHE A 409 8.71 13.37 10.36
C PHE A 409 10.18 13.69 10.05
N LEU A 410 10.56 13.60 8.79
CA LEU A 410 11.95 13.66 8.35
C LEU A 410 12.54 15.07 8.54
N PRO A 411 13.86 15.19 8.80
CA PRO A 411 14.54 16.46 9.08
C PRO A 411 14.77 17.31 7.81
N ARG A 412 13.78 17.35 6.93
CA ARG A 412 13.82 18.07 5.65
C ARG A 412 13.62 19.57 5.81
N SER A 413 14.27 20.37 4.97
CA SER A 413 13.95 21.79 4.80
C SER A 413 14.33 22.30 3.41
N GLY A 414 14.23 23.61 3.17
CA GLY A 414 14.46 24.18 1.85
C GLY A 414 13.48 23.66 0.78
N PRO A 415 13.88 23.66 -0.51
CA PRO A 415 13.03 23.31 -1.65
C PRO A 415 12.95 21.78 -1.88
N GLY A 416 12.47 21.02 -0.89
CA GLY A 416 12.52 19.56 -0.91
C GLY A 416 11.86 18.91 -2.13
N SER A 417 12.57 18.01 -2.81
CA SER A 417 12.17 17.37 -4.07
C SER A 417 10.88 16.54 -3.94
N TYR A 418 10.71 15.87 -2.79
CA TYR A 418 9.53 15.05 -2.48
C TYR A 418 8.22 15.87 -2.61
N TYR A 419 8.16 17.02 -1.92
CA TYR A 419 6.99 17.89 -1.95
C TYR A 419 6.70 18.44 -3.35
N ASN A 420 7.75 18.75 -4.11
CA ASN A 420 7.63 19.32 -5.45
C ASN A 420 7.16 18.27 -6.49
N ALA A 421 7.70 17.05 -6.47
CA ALA A 421 7.21 15.95 -7.31
C ALA A 421 5.75 15.57 -6.97
N LEU A 422 5.41 15.51 -5.68
CA LEU A 422 4.03 15.26 -5.23
C LEU A 422 3.08 16.40 -5.63
N TYR A 423 3.55 17.66 -5.67
CA TYR A 423 2.76 18.81 -6.11
C TYR A 423 2.49 18.77 -7.61
N VAL A 424 3.48 18.38 -8.44
CA VAL A 424 3.26 18.14 -9.88
C VAL A 424 2.21 17.04 -10.09
N LEU A 425 2.28 15.93 -9.34
CA LEU A 425 1.28 14.87 -9.40
C LEU A 425 -0.13 15.39 -9.05
N ALA A 426 -0.26 16.11 -7.92
CA ALA A 426 -1.52 16.68 -7.46
C ALA A 426 -2.12 17.69 -8.45
N LEU A 427 -1.31 18.57 -9.05
CA LEU A 427 -1.74 19.52 -10.08
C LEU A 427 -2.24 18.83 -11.34
N GLN A 428 -1.56 17.77 -11.81
CA GLN A 428 -1.99 16.99 -12.98
C GLN A 428 -3.27 16.21 -12.72
N HIS A 429 -3.38 15.58 -11.55
CA HIS A 429 -4.59 14.87 -11.11
C HIS A 429 -5.77 15.83 -11.00
N ALA A 430 -5.58 17.01 -10.38
CA ALA A 430 -6.60 18.04 -10.32
C ALA A 430 -6.99 18.58 -11.71
N ALA A 431 -6.04 18.71 -12.65
CA ALA A 431 -6.33 19.11 -14.03
C ALA A 431 -7.21 18.09 -14.77
N PHE A 432 -7.04 16.78 -14.53
CA PHE A 432 -7.95 15.76 -15.05
C PHE A 432 -9.37 15.89 -14.46
N LEU A 433 -9.49 16.18 -13.15
CA LEU A 433 -10.79 16.43 -12.52
C LEU A 433 -11.45 17.71 -13.04
N ALA A 434 -10.67 18.75 -13.33
CA ALA A 434 -11.13 20.00 -13.93
C ALA A 434 -11.64 19.81 -15.37
N ASP A 435 -10.92 19.07 -16.22
CA ASP A 435 -11.40 18.67 -17.56
C ASP A 435 -12.74 17.92 -17.46
N THR A 436 -12.83 16.93 -16.56
CA THR A 436 -14.04 16.13 -16.30
C THR A 436 -15.23 17.01 -15.95
N PHE A 437 -15.00 18.04 -15.12
CA PHE A 437 -16.03 19.00 -14.70
C PHE A 437 -16.22 20.19 -15.67
N THR A 438 -15.68 20.11 -16.90
CA THR A 438 -15.77 21.16 -17.93
C THR A 438 -15.19 22.51 -17.51
N ARG A 439 -14.10 22.50 -16.73
CA ARG A 439 -13.37 23.66 -16.21
C ARG A 439 -11.96 23.77 -16.82
N PRO A 440 -11.81 23.90 -18.15
CA PRO A 440 -10.49 23.90 -18.80
C PRO A 440 -9.57 25.02 -18.29
N THR A 441 -10.11 26.18 -17.89
CA THR A 441 -9.33 27.29 -17.32
C THR A 441 -8.69 26.98 -15.96
N ASP A 442 -9.20 26.00 -15.21
CA ASP A 442 -8.55 25.48 -14.01
C ASP A 442 -7.51 24.41 -14.40
N ALA A 443 -7.89 23.52 -15.31
CA ALA A 443 -7.01 22.46 -15.80
C ALA A 443 -5.71 23.00 -16.43
N ASP A 444 -5.82 23.99 -17.31
CA ASP A 444 -4.69 24.57 -18.04
C ASP A 444 -3.79 25.39 -17.11
N ARG A 445 -4.37 26.12 -16.14
CA ARG A 445 -3.62 26.81 -15.07
C ARG A 445 -2.79 25.83 -14.23
N TRP A 446 -3.37 24.69 -13.87
CA TRP A 446 -2.68 23.67 -13.09
C TRP A 446 -1.64 22.90 -13.93
N ARG A 447 -1.87 22.68 -15.23
CA ARG A 447 -0.87 22.14 -16.18
C ARG A 447 0.32 23.07 -16.37
N GLU A 448 0.08 24.36 -16.57
CA GLU A 448 1.13 25.39 -16.71
C GLU A 448 2.00 25.46 -15.44
N ARG A 449 1.36 25.45 -14.26
CA ARG A 449 2.07 25.39 -12.98
C ARG A 449 2.86 24.08 -12.81
N ALA A 450 2.27 22.94 -13.15
CA ALA A 450 2.95 21.64 -13.09
C ALA A 450 4.20 21.60 -14.00
N SER A 451 4.09 22.11 -15.23
CA SER A 451 5.21 22.24 -16.16
C SER A 451 6.30 23.20 -15.63
N THR A 452 5.90 24.27 -14.95
CA THR A 452 6.83 25.23 -14.33
C THR A 452 7.61 24.58 -13.19
N VAL A 453 6.92 23.96 -12.23
CA VAL A 453 7.55 23.26 -11.08
C VAL A 453 8.46 22.11 -11.58
N SER A 454 8.04 21.36 -12.60
CA SER A 454 8.85 20.29 -13.19
C SER A 454 10.18 20.80 -13.77
N ALA A 455 10.12 21.89 -14.55
CA ALA A 455 11.31 22.49 -15.14
C ALA A 455 12.26 23.09 -14.07
N SER A 456 11.69 23.74 -13.05
CA SER A 456 12.47 24.23 -11.90
C SER A 456 13.12 23.10 -11.11
N LEU A 457 12.43 21.98 -10.89
CA LEU A 457 12.95 20.88 -10.08
C LEU A 457 14.16 20.22 -10.76
N LEU A 458 14.09 20.03 -12.08
CA LEU A 458 15.22 19.61 -12.91
C LEU A 458 16.37 20.63 -12.93
N ALA A 459 16.08 21.93 -12.86
CA ALA A 459 17.09 22.98 -12.89
C ALA A 459 17.83 23.18 -11.55
N HIS A 460 17.19 22.85 -10.42
CA HIS A 460 17.71 23.15 -9.07
C HIS A 460 18.14 21.91 -8.25
N ASN A 461 17.45 20.77 -8.38
CA ASN A 461 17.62 19.64 -7.47
C ASN A 461 18.18 18.36 -8.13
N TRP A 462 18.49 18.39 -9.42
CA TRP A 462 19.03 17.25 -10.16
C TRP A 462 20.54 17.09 -9.91
N ASP A 463 20.98 15.91 -9.46
CA ASP A 463 22.39 15.53 -9.47
C ASP A 463 22.75 14.83 -10.80
N PRO A 464 23.56 15.45 -11.68
CA PRO A 464 24.06 14.78 -12.87
C PRO A 464 25.17 13.74 -12.58
N ALA A 465 25.67 13.62 -11.34
CA ALA A 465 26.69 12.63 -10.97
C ALA A 465 26.06 11.29 -10.51
N ALA A 466 25.05 11.31 -9.65
CA ALA A 466 24.18 10.16 -9.39
C ALA A 466 23.21 9.88 -10.54
N GLY A 467 22.79 10.92 -11.27
CA GLY A 467 21.73 10.82 -12.28
C GLY A 467 20.36 10.62 -11.64
N ALA A 468 20.09 11.36 -10.56
CA ALA A 468 18.90 11.29 -9.73
C ALA A 468 18.63 12.66 -9.06
N PHE A 469 17.47 12.85 -8.43
CA PHE A 469 17.19 14.04 -7.63
C PHE A 469 17.74 13.93 -6.22
N PHE A 470 18.44 14.97 -5.76
CA PHE A 470 18.72 15.18 -4.34
C PHE A 470 17.40 15.30 -3.56
N ASP A 471 17.44 15.06 -2.24
CA ASP A 471 16.32 15.37 -1.34
C ASP A 471 15.92 16.86 -1.38
N GLY A 472 16.88 17.76 -1.60
CA GLY A 472 16.70 19.21 -1.63
C GLY A 472 17.03 19.92 -0.32
N SER A 473 17.09 19.18 0.80
CA SER A 473 17.46 19.71 2.11
C SER A 473 18.96 20.04 2.23
N PRO A 474 19.36 21.04 3.05
CA PRO A 474 20.77 21.35 3.29
C PRO A 474 21.47 20.30 4.18
N CYS A 475 22.80 20.28 4.16
CA CYS A 475 23.61 19.47 5.09
C CYS A 475 23.40 19.87 6.56
N PRO A 476 23.26 18.92 7.51
CA PRO A 476 23.15 19.23 8.94
C PRO A 476 24.35 20.02 9.49
N GLY A 477 24.14 21.32 9.71
CA GLY A 477 25.12 22.25 10.30
C GLY A 477 25.60 23.39 9.39
N ASP A 478 25.19 23.44 8.12
CA ASP A 478 25.71 24.40 7.13
C ASP A 478 25.05 25.80 7.16
N GLY A 479 23.82 25.94 7.68
CA GLY A 479 23.08 27.21 7.68
C GLY A 479 21.56 27.01 7.77
N ASP A 480 20.82 28.12 7.84
CA ASP A 480 19.36 28.14 8.07
C ASP A 480 18.53 27.76 6.81
N ASP A 481 17.21 27.57 7.01
CA ASP A 481 16.25 26.98 6.06
C ASP A 481 15.91 27.82 4.80
N ASP A 482 16.72 28.81 4.41
CA ASP A 482 16.40 29.76 3.32
C ASP A 482 16.59 29.19 1.91
N GLY A 483 17.38 28.12 1.77
CA GLY A 483 17.67 27.44 0.50
C GLY A 483 18.96 27.91 -0.20
N GLU A 484 19.80 28.74 0.43
CA GLU A 484 21.14 29.09 -0.08
C GLU A 484 22.26 28.19 0.45
N GLY A 485 21.97 27.30 1.41
CA GLY A 485 22.92 26.32 1.97
C GLY A 485 23.26 25.15 1.03
N THR A 486 24.37 24.44 1.31
CA THR A 486 24.81 23.29 0.50
C THR A 486 23.77 22.16 0.55
N THR A 487 23.17 21.81 -0.60
CA THR A 487 22.26 20.66 -0.71
C THR A 487 22.97 19.38 -0.28
N CYS A 488 22.30 18.59 0.57
CA CYS A 488 22.84 17.34 1.07
C CYS A 488 22.93 16.30 -0.06
N PRO A 489 24.08 15.60 -0.24
CA PRO A 489 24.27 14.65 -1.32
C PRO A 489 23.57 13.31 -1.01
N THR A 490 22.25 13.33 -1.08
CA THR A 490 21.37 12.25 -0.61
C THR A 490 20.12 12.17 -1.48
N HIS A 491 19.75 10.95 -1.89
CA HIS A 491 18.76 10.72 -2.94
C HIS A 491 17.65 9.82 -2.38
N PRO A 492 16.48 10.37 -2.03
CA PRO A 492 15.39 9.59 -1.44
C PRO A 492 14.60 8.85 -2.52
N GLN A 493 14.09 7.67 -2.15
CA GLN A 493 13.20 6.86 -2.98
C GLN A 493 11.90 7.61 -3.33
N ASP A 494 11.35 8.37 -2.38
CA ASP A 494 10.04 9.02 -2.51
C ASP A 494 9.99 10.09 -3.61
N ALA A 495 10.90 11.07 -3.56
CA ALA A 495 11.01 12.13 -4.55
C ALA A 495 11.34 11.59 -5.93
N ASN A 496 12.25 10.62 -6.01
CA ASN A 496 12.73 10.06 -7.26
C ASN A 496 11.66 9.19 -7.96
N ALA A 497 10.93 8.36 -7.20
CA ALA A 497 9.81 7.60 -7.76
C ALA A 497 8.65 8.52 -8.17
N LEU A 498 8.30 9.50 -7.32
CA LEU A 498 7.23 10.45 -7.64
C LEU A 498 7.58 11.38 -8.79
N ALA A 499 8.86 11.73 -9.01
CA ALA A 499 9.28 12.50 -10.20
C ALA A 499 9.00 11.76 -11.51
N ILE A 500 9.06 10.42 -11.50
CA ILE A 500 8.70 9.59 -12.66
C ILE A 500 7.17 9.51 -12.81
N LEU A 501 6.45 9.21 -11.72
CA LEU A 501 4.99 9.05 -11.76
C LEU A 501 4.23 10.36 -12.03
N SER A 502 4.81 11.50 -11.66
CA SER A 502 4.33 12.85 -11.99
C SER A 502 4.85 13.36 -13.33
N GLY A 503 5.66 12.59 -14.06
CA GLY A 503 6.17 13.01 -15.37
C GLY A 503 7.11 14.22 -15.35
N VAL A 504 7.72 14.57 -14.20
CA VAL A 504 8.90 15.47 -14.16
C VAL A 504 10.04 14.84 -14.98
N THR A 505 10.21 13.53 -14.82
CA THR A 505 11.10 12.67 -15.64
C THR A 505 10.25 11.53 -16.23
N PRO A 506 9.59 11.72 -17.39
CA PRO A 506 8.64 10.76 -17.95
C PRO A 506 9.19 9.33 -18.10
N SER A 507 8.39 8.32 -17.77
CA SER A 507 8.85 6.94 -17.62
C SER A 507 9.42 6.32 -18.93
N GLY A 508 10.72 6.05 -18.92
CA GLY A 508 11.47 5.64 -20.11
C GLY A 508 12.16 6.79 -20.86
N SER A 509 12.27 7.98 -20.27
CA SER A 509 13.31 8.95 -20.61
C SER A 509 14.67 8.50 -20.06
N ASP A 510 15.76 9.07 -20.59
CA ASP A 510 17.12 8.74 -20.13
C ASP A 510 17.30 9.09 -18.64
N GLU A 511 16.66 10.17 -18.17
CA GLU A 511 16.63 10.57 -16.76
C GLU A 511 15.84 9.60 -15.88
N ALA A 512 14.68 9.11 -16.34
CA ALA A 512 13.85 8.17 -15.59
C ALA A 512 14.53 6.81 -15.41
N GLU A 513 15.17 6.27 -16.45
CA GLU A 513 15.95 5.03 -16.34
C GLU A 513 17.24 5.23 -15.52
N SER A 514 17.84 6.43 -15.57
CA SER A 514 18.98 6.81 -14.71
C SER A 514 18.59 6.78 -13.23
N ILE A 515 17.46 7.40 -12.85
CA ILE A 515 16.91 7.37 -11.48
C ILE A 515 16.74 5.92 -10.99
N LEU A 516 16.06 5.08 -11.79
CA LEU A 516 15.72 3.72 -11.38
C LEU A 516 16.96 2.82 -11.29
N SER A 517 17.99 3.10 -12.10
CA SER A 517 19.33 2.50 -12.03
C SER A 517 20.11 2.95 -10.78
N HIS A 518 20.13 4.26 -10.45
CA HIS A 518 20.76 4.77 -9.23
C HIS A 518 20.15 4.10 -8.00
N LEU A 519 18.82 4.18 -7.85
CA LEU A 519 18.09 3.58 -6.74
C LEU A 519 18.37 2.07 -6.63
N GLN A 520 18.35 1.31 -7.74
CA GLN A 520 18.65 -0.13 -7.69
C GLN A 520 20.09 -0.41 -7.23
N SER A 521 21.05 0.43 -7.62
CA SER A 521 22.46 0.27 -7.27
C SER A 521 22.80 0.69 -5.84
N ALA A 522 22.09 1.69 -5.30
CA ALA A 522 22.44 2.37 -4.07
C ALA A 522 21.54 2.00 -2.87
N THR A 523 20.28 1.62 -3.11
CA THR A 523 19.28 1.38 -2.03
C THR A 523 18.91 -0.10 -1.85
N SER A 524 19.36 -1.02 -2.71
CA SER A 524 18.90 -2.41 -2.69
C SER A 524 19.42 -3.21 -1.46
N LEU A 525 18.50 -3.60 -0.58
CA LEU A 525 18.72 -4.38 0.63
C LEU A 525 18.08 -5.78 0.50
N PRO A 526 18.47 -6.79 1.31
CA PRO A 526 17.89 -8.13 1.25
C PRO A 526 16.36 -8.22 1.47
N TYR A 527 15.76 -7.15 2.03
CA TYR A 527 14.37 -7.06 2.47
C TYR A 527 13.59 -5.88 1.86
N GLY A 528 14.11 -5.26 0.79
CA GLY A 528 13.45 -4.15 0.09
C GLY A 528 14.45 -3.12 -0.43
N ASN A 529 13.97 -1.97 -0.91
CA ASN A 529 14.85 -0.87 -1.31
C ASN A 529 14.76 0.23 -0.23
N ALA A 530 15.91 0.68 0.27
CA ALA A 530 16.02 1.72 1.28
C ALA A 530 15.37 3.02 0.81
N PHE A 531 14.75 3.76 1.74
CA PHE A 531 14.07 5.00 1.39
C PHE A 531 15.02 6.20 1.16
N PHE A 532 16.30 6.06 1.52
CA PHE A 532 17.42 6.92 1.12
C PHE A 532 18.64 6.07 0.73
N ASP A 533 19.52 6.61 -0.10
CA ASP A 533 20.80 5.99 -0.47
C ASP A 533 21.91 6.14 0.60
N ASN A 534 21.79 7.08 1.54
CA ASN A 534 22.74 7.28 2.62
C ASN A 534 22.14 8.04 3.82
N ASP A 535 22.91 8.13 4.91
CA ASP A 535 22.47 8.69 6.20
C ASP A 535 22.85 10.17 6.41
N ALA A 536 23.29 10.92 5.39
CA ALA A 536 23.89 12.25 5.59
C ALA A 536 22.96 13.29 6.23
N LEU A 537 21.63 13.17 6.06
CA LEU A 537 20.64 14.03 6.74
C LEU A 537 20.55 13.80 8.26
N LEU A 538 21.05 12.66 8.77
CA LEU A 538 21.15 12.38 10.20
C LEU A 538 22.42 12.99 10.83
N GLY A 539 23.29 13.57 10.00
CA GLY A 539 24.48 14.31 10.42
C GLY A 539 25.68 13.42 10.77
N SER A 540 26.60 13.96 11.57
CA SER A 540 27.93 13.37 11.78
C SER A 540 28.01 12.27 12.85
N THR A 541 26.89 11.93 13.49
CA THR A 541 26.81 10.81 14.46
C THR A 541 26.21 9.59 13.77
N PRO A 542 26.94 8.46 13.65
CA PRO A 542 26.39 7.27 13.02
C PRO A 542 25.10 6.79 13.73
N PRO A 543 23.97 6.67 13.02
CA PRO A 543 22.72 6.17 13.59
C PRO A 543 22.82 4.68 13.98
N SER A 544 21.87 4.18 14.79
CA SER A 544 21.71 2.74 14.94
C SER A 544 21.14 2.12 13.67
N ALA A 545 21.26 0.80 13.49
CA ALA A 545 20.71 0.11 12.32
C ALA A 545 19.17 0.09 12.25
N LEU A 546 18.45 0.62 13.25
CA LEU A 546 17.01 0.88 13.17
C LEU A 546 16.72 2.34 12.75
N ASP A 547 17.57 3.28 13.18
CA ASP A 547 17.44 4.71 12.89
C ASP A 547 18.03 5.10 11.52
N ALA A 548 18.97 4.30 11.00
CA ALA A 548 19.69 4.57 9.76
C ALA A 548 18.78 4.53 8.53
N PHE A 549 18.67 5.67 7.84
CA PHE A 549 17.85 5.82 6.64
C PHE A 549 18.32 4.90 5.51
N SER A 550 19.63 4.68 5.39
CA SER A 550 20.24 3.74 4.42
C SER A 550 19.85 2.27 4.62
N THR A 551 19.19 1.94 5.74
CA THR A 551 18.78 0.56 6.07
C THR A 551 17.27 0.41 6.27
N ARG A 552 16.49 1.50 6.22
CA ARG A 552 15.04 1.52 6.49
C ARG A 552 14.23 1.49 5.18
N VAL A 553 13.18 0.69 5.15
CA VAL A 553 12.29 0.45 4.01
C VAL A 553 10.85 0.71 4.48
N TYR A 554 10.20 1.73 3.92
CA TYR A 554 8.76 1.96 4.11
C TYR A 554 8.01 1.43 2.89
N ALA A 555 7.05 0.53 3.10
CA ALA A 555 6.28 -0.06 2.01
C ALA A 555 5.43 0.98 1.26
N PHE A 556 5.01 2.06 1.95
CA PHE A 556 4.34 3.23 1.38
C PHE A 556 5.09 3.84 0.18
N VAL A 557 6.37 4.15 0.34
CA VAL A 557 7.16 4.79 -0.74
C VAL A 557 7.75 3.78 -1.72
N SER A 558 8.00 2.55 -1.26
CA SER A 558 8.34 1.44 -2.16
C SER A 558 7.20 1.04 -3.10
N PHE A 559 5.92 1.29 -2.76
CA PHE A 559 4.79 1.16 -3.71
C PHE A 559 4.98 2.06 -4.94
N PHE A 560 5.37 3.32 -4.74
CA PHE A 560 5.59 4.26 -5.84
C PHE A 560 6.86 3.91 -6.65
N ASP A 561 7.95 3.45 -6.00
CA ASP A 561 9.16 2.95 -6.68
C ASP A 561 8.85 1.74 -7.57
N MET A 562 8.14 0.74 -7.05
CA MET A 562 7.70 -0.42 -7.84
C MET A 562 6.75 -0.03 -8.98
N ALA A 563 5.83 0.92 -8.77
CA ALA A 563 4.94 1.43 -9.82
C ALA A 563 5.72 2.15 -10.94
N ALA A 564 6.77 2.91 -10.60
CA ALA A 564 7.66 3.54 -11.57
C ALA A 564 8.48 2.49 -12.36
N ARG A 565 9.01 1.46 -11.68
CA ARG A 565 9.72 0.33 -12.30
C ARG A 565 8.84 -0.46 -13.25
N PHE A 566 7.60 -0.76 -12.87
CA PHE A 566 6.63 -1.46 -13.74
C PHE A 566 6.03 -0.56 -14.84
N GLY A 567 6.19 0.76 -14.75
CA GLY A 567 5.90 1.69 -15.85
C GLY A 567 6.96 1.70 -16.95
N SER A 568 8.20 1.32 -16.62
CA SER A 568 9.34 1.39 -17.55
C SER A 568 9.13 0.55 -18.82
N PRO A 569 9.53 1.04 -20.00
CA PRO A 569 9.59 0.24 -21.22
C PRO A 569 10.77 -0.75 -21.25
N ALA A 570 11.72 -0.69 -20.30
CA ALA A 570 12.92 -1.52 -20.26
C ALA A 570 12.68 -2.81 -19.44
N PRO A 571 12.76 -4.02 -20.04
CA PRO A 571 12.53 -5.28 -19.33
C PRO A 571 13.42 -5.47 -18.09
N ALA A 572 14.69 -5.05 -18.16
CA ALA A 572 15.61 -5.12 -17.02
C ALA A 572 15.12 -4.28 -15.82
N THR A 573 14.62 -3.07 -16.08
CA THR A 573 14.07 -2.18 -15.05
C THR A 573 12.79 -2.75 -14.44
N VAL A 574 11.88 -3.28 -15.27
CA VAL A 574 10.67 -4.00 -14.81
C VAL A 574 11.02 -5.20 -13.91
N ALA A 575 12.06 -5.97 -14.26
CA ALA A 575 12.53 -7.09 -13.44
C ALA A 575 13.00 -6.66 -12.04
N THR A 576 13.60 -5.46 -11.89
CA THR A 576 13.99 -4.94 -10.56
C THR A 576 12.78 -4.66 -9.66
N GLY A 577 11.63 -4.28 -10.24
CA GLY A 577 10.38 -4.12 -9.48
C GLY A 577 9.87 -5.44 -8.91
N PHE A 578 9.96 -6.54 -9.68
CA PHE A 578 9.60 -7.89 -9.20
C PHE A 578 10.56 -8.42 -8.13
N ASP A 579 11.85 -8.10 -8.24
CA ASP A 579 12.86 -8.41 -7.23
C ASP A 579 12.59 -7.66 -5.91
N GLN A 580 12.40 -6.34 -5.96
CA GLN A 580 12.02 -5.52 -4.80
C GLN A 580 10.73 -6.02 -4.12
N LEU A 581 9.69 -6.32 -4.91
CA LEU A 581 8.43 -6.85 -4.43
C LEU A 581 8.63 -8.16 -3.65
N ARG A 582 9.37 -9.13 -4.22
CA ARG A 582 9.64 -10.42 -3.56
C ARG A 582 10.57 -10.31 -2.36
N ARG A 583 11.55 -9.39 -2.35
CA ARG A 583 12.40 -9.12 -1.18
C ARG A 583 11.58 -8.52 -0.03
N MET A 584 10.72 -7.55 -0.31
CA MET A 584 9.96 -6.81 0.70
C MET A 584 8.79 -7.62 1.29
N TYR A 585 7.82 -8.00 0.45
CA TYR A 585 6.64 -8.75 0.93
C TYR A 585 7.00 -10.17 1.38
N GLY A 586 7.98 -10.80 0.74
CA GLY A 586 8.51 -12.09 1.20
C GLY A 586 9.15 -12.02 2.58
N THR A 587 9.74 -10.90 2.99
CA THR A 587 10.26 -10.75 4.36
C THR A 587 9.12 -10.57 5.38
N MET A 588 8.11 -9.74 5.07
CA MET A 588 6.93 -9.59 5.94
C MET A 588 6.16 -10.91 6.12
N ALA A 589 6.03 -11.71 5.05
CA ALA A 589 5.35 -13.01 5.09
C ALA A 589 6.15 -14.13 5.78
N ARG A 590 7.48 -13.99 5.94
CA ARG A 590 8.33 -14.95 6.65
C ARG A 590 8.55 -14.59 8.13
N GLY A 591 8.47 -13.31 8.49
CA GLY A 591 8.51 -12.86 9.88
C GLY A 591 7.13 -12.97 10.54
N ASP A 592 7.10 -13.15 11.85
CA ASP A 592 5.87 -13.12 12.66
C ASP A 592 5.23 -11.71 12.58
N PRO A 593 3.92 -11.54 12.29
CA PRO A 593 2.84 -12.54 12.29
C PRO A 593 2.66 -13.38 11.02
N GLY A 594 3.33 -13.07 9.90
CA GLY A 594 3.34 -13.90 8.67
C GLY A 594 2.07 -13.85 7.82
N VAL A 595 1.25 -12.80 7.96
CA VAL A 595 -0.11 -12.71 7.38
C VAL A 595 -0.62 -11.28 7.14
N THR A 596 0.00 -10.27 7.76
CA THR A 596 -0.33 -8.85 7.59
C THR A 596 0.92 -8.05 7.23
N MET A 597 0.74 -6.95 6.51
CA MET A 597 1.83 -6.11 6.01
C MET A 597 2.23 -5.06 7.07
N TRP A 598 3.53 -4.99 7.34
CA TRP A 598 4.11 -4.13 8.36
C TRP A 598 4.33 -2.72 7.83
N GLU A 599 4.23 -1.74 8.71
CA GLU A 599 4.47 -0.32 8.45
C GLU A 599 5.85 -0.04 7.83
N GLY A 600 6.90 -0.67 8.37
CA GLY A 600 8.27 -0.52 7.87
C GLY A 600 9.22 -1.62 8.33
N ILE A 601 10.31 -1.79 7.61
CA ILE A 601 11.38 -2.75 7.87
C ILE A 601 12.70 -1.99 8.01
N ALA A 602 13.54 -2.29 9.01
CA ALA A 602 14.92 -1.80 9.10
C ALA A 602 15.85 -2.89 9.67
N GLY A 603 17.08 -2.53 10.02
CA GLY A 603 18.04 -3.44 10.65
C GLY A 603 18.90 -4.22 9.67
N GLY A 604 20.16 -4.47 10.05
CA GLY A 604 21.08 -5.26 9.22
C GLY A 604 20.67 -6.73 9.07
N GLY A 605 20.94 -7.31 7.91
CA GLY A 605 20.72 -8.73 7.63
C GLY A 605 19.40 -9.01 6.92
N ALA A 606 18.50 -9.74 7.57
CA ALA A 606 17.25 -10.23 6.96
C ALA A 606 16.06 -9.27 7.06
N GLY A 607 16.23 -8.12 7.74
CA GLY A 607 15.15 -7.17 8.05
C GLY A 607 14.45 -7.48 9.38
N SER A 608 13.95 -6.43 10.04
CA SER A 608 13.20 -6.46 11.31
C SER A 608 12.21 -5.29 11.34
N PRO A 609 11.17 -5.31 12.19
CA PRO A 609 10.28 -4.17 12.39
C PRO A 609 11.07 -2.90 12.76
N TYR A 610 10.83 -1.82 12.03
CA TYR A 610 11.77 -0.67 11.98
C TYR A 610 11.90 0.12 13.29
N GLU A 611 10.88 0.08 14.16
CA GLU A 611 10.83 0.65 15.51
C GLU A 611 10.51 -0.44 16.57
N GLY A 612 10.83 -1.69 16.24
CA GLY A 612 10.63 -2.85 17.10
C GLY A 612 9.15 -3.10 17.41
N GLY A 613 8.80 -3.21 18.70
CA GLY A 613 7.43 -3.49 19.13
C GLY A 613 6.44 -2.34 18.85
N PHE A 614 6.93 -1.12 18.66
CA PHE A 614 6.09 0.04 18.34
C PHE A 614 5.61 0.04 16.87
N THR A 615 6.38 -0.55 15.95
CA THR A 615 5.97 -0.75 14.55
C THR A 615 4.62 -1.45 14.47
N SER A 616 3.71 -0.93 13.63
CA SER A 616 2.48 -1.64 13.29
C SER A 616 2.79 -2.81 12.36
N MET A 617 2.39 -4.02 12.71
CA MET A 617 2.55 -5.21 11.88
C MET A 617 1.33 -5.43 10.95
N CYS A 618 0.36 -4.52 10.99
CA CYS A 618 -0.83 -4.49 10.15
C CYS A 618 -1.20 -3.02 9.83
N HIS A 619 -0.67 -2.52 8.71
CA HIS A 619 -0.75 -1.09 8.35
C HIS A 619 -1.24 -0.88 6.91
N GLY A 620 -2.20 0.04 6.72
CA GLY A 620 -2.92 0.30 5.48
C GLY A 620 -2.02 0.82 4.35
N TRP A 621 -1.03 1.66 4.68
CA TRP A 621 -0.07 2.17 3.67
C TRP A 621 0.78 1.07 3.02
N SER A 622 0.87 -0.11 3.63
CA SER A 622 1.70 -1.24 3.17
C SER A 622 0.97 -2.19 2.22
N THR A 623 -0.30 -1.93 1.92
CA THR A 623 -1.16 -2.83 1.12
C THR A 623 -0.92 -2.74 -0.39
N GLY A 624 0.05 -1.94 -0.83
CA GLY A 624 0.33 -1.60 -2.23
C GLY A 624 0.58 -2.77 -3.18
N VAL A 625 0.86 -3.98 -2.67
CA VAL A 625 0.88 -5.23 -3.45
C VAL A 625 -0.43 -5.45 -4.23
N VAL A 626 -1.58 -5.09 -3.67
CA VAL A 626 -2.90 -5.25 -4.32
C VAL A 626 -3.01 -4.39 -5.57
N PRO A 627 -2.87 -3.04 -5.51
CA PRO A 627 -2.84 -2.22 -6.73
C PRO A 627 -1.66 -2.51 -7.65
N LEU A 628 -0.49 -2.96 -7.17
CA LEU A 628 0.61 -3.35 -8.07
C LEU A 628 0.25 -4.58 -8.91
N LEU A 629 -0.20 -5.67 -8.28
CA LEU A 629 -0.53 -6.89 -9.01
C LEU A 629 -1.76 -6.69 -9.91
N SER A 630 -2.81 -6.02 -9.45
CA SER A 630 -4.00 -5.76 -10.29
C SER A 630 -3.71 -4.83 -11.47
N ARG A 631 -2.92 -3.76 -11.29
CA ARG A 631 -2.62 -2.77 -12.35
C ARG A 631 -1.50 -3.17 -13.30
N PHE A 632 -0.60 -4.07 -12.93
CA PHE A 632 0.59 -4.39 -13.72
C PHE A 632 0.74 -5.89 -14.04
N VAL A 633 0.35 -6.81 -13.16
CA VAL A 633 0.41 -8.26 -13.44
C VAL A 633 -0.87 -8.76 -14.09
N LEU A 634 -2.05 -8.41 -13.56
CA LEU A 634 -3.32 -8.60 -14.26
C LEU A 634 -3.49 -7.56 -15.39
N GLY A 635 -2.97 -6.34 -15.16
CA GLY A 635 -2.82 -5.30 -16.18
C GLY A 635 -4.01 -4.35 -16.34
N VAL A 636 -5.04 -4.42 -15.49
CA VAL A 636 -6.28 -3.64 -15.62
C VAL A 636 -6.14 -2.25 -14.98
N ARG A 637 -6.52 -1.18 -15.69
CA ARG A 637 -6.52 0.20 -15.15
C ARG A 637 -7.69 1.03 -15.66
N PRO A 638 -8.24 1.97 -14.85
CA PRO A 638 -9.17 2.99 -15.35
C PRO A 638 -8.42 4.07 -16.14
N THR A 639 -8.99 4.48 -17.28
CA THR A 639 -8.49 5.60 -18.11
C THR A 639 -9.53 6.74 -18.23
N GLY A 640 -10.76 6.49 -17.75
CA GLY A 640 -11.83 7.46 -17.53
C GLY A 640 -12.53 7.24 -16.18
N VAL A 641 -13.44 8.14 -15.84
CA VAL A 641 -14.08 8.21 -14.51
C VAL A 641 -15.03 7.04 -14.27
N GLY A 642 -14.89 6.38 -13.12
CA GLY A 642 -15.68 5.20 -12.76
C GLY A 642 -15.56 4.05 -13.76
N TYR A 643 -14.37 3.86 -14.33
CA TYR A 643 -14.08 2.90 -15.42
C TYR A 643 -15.00 3.05 -16.65
N GLU A 644 -15.53 4.25 -16.95
CA GLU A 644 -16.22 4.51 -18.23
C GLU A 644 -15.33 4.16 -19.44
N SER A 645 -14.01 4.35 -19.29
CA SER A 645 -12.99 3.76 -20.13
C SER A 645 -11.85 3.17 -19.29
N TRP A 646 -11.21 2.14 -19.83
CA TRP A 646 -10.19 1.33 -19.17
C TRP A 646 -9.14 0.82 -20.15
N GLU A 647 -8.00 0.37 -19.62
CA GLU A 647 -7.00 -0.39 -20.37
C GLU A 647 -6.73 -1.76 -19.73
N VAL A 648 -6.34 -2.74 -20.56
CA VAL A 648 -5.72 -4.00 -20.14
C VAL A 648 -4.34 -4.09 -20.80
N ARG A 649 -3.29 -4.02 -19.99
CA ARG A 649 -1.90 -3.99 -20.46
C ARG A 649 -1.03 -4.97 -19.67
N VAL A 650 -0.83 -6.15 -20.25
CA VAL A 650 0.08 -7.17 -19.71
C VAL A 650 1.53 -6.71 -19.90
N LEU A 651 2.35 -6.80 -18.86
CA LEU A 651 3.77 -6.48 -18.96
C LEU A 651 4.50 -7.45 -19.92
N ARG A 652 5.58 -6.97 -20.56
CA ARG A 652 6.46 -7.84 -21.38
C ARG A 652 7.35 -8.71 -20.50
N GLU A 653 8.05 -8.08 -19.57
CA GLU A 653 8.73 -8.78 -18.46
C GLU A 653 7.71 -9.05 -17.36
N ARG A 654 7.55 -10.31 -16.98
CA ARG A 654 6.48 -10.79 -16.08
C ARG A 654 7.03 -11.38 -14.80
N GLY A 655 8.34 -11.26 -14.55
CA GLY A 655 8.99 -11.70 -13.32
C GLY A 655 8.90 -13.21 -13.10
N GLY A 656 8.75 -14.00 -14.17
CA GLY A 656 8.50 -15.44 -14.11
C GLY A 656 7.03 -15.85 -13.94
N VAL A 657 6.07 -14.91 -13.96
CA VAL A 657 4.63 -15.23 -14.00
C VAL A 657 4.26 -15.66 -15.43
N THR A 658 3.71 -16.87 -15.58
CA THR A 658 3.31 -17.46 -16.88
C THR A 658 1.81 -17.38 -17.15
N TRP A 659 1.00 -17.14 -16.12
CA TRP A 659 -0.42 -16.80 -16.27
C TRP A 659 -0.89 -15.97 -15.09
N ALA A 660 -1.87 -15.10 -15.32
CA ALA A 660 -2.62 -14.41 -14.27
C ALA A 660 -4.08 -14.23 -14.69
N ARG A 661 -4.97 -14.26 -13.71
CA ARG A 661 -6.41 -14.04 -13.90
C ARG A 661 -7.05 -13.36 -12.70
N GLY A 662 -8.20 -12.74 -12.90
CA GLY A 662 -8.89 -12.03 -11.85
C GLY A 662 -10.01 -11.14 -12.36
N VAL A 663 -10.63 -10.44 -11.42
CA VAL A 663 -11.67 -9.45 -11.67
C VAL A 663 -11.29 -8.15 -10.98
N VAL A 664 -11.42 -7.04 -11.70
CA VAL A 664 -11.37 -5.69 -11.11
C VAL A 664 -12.81 -5.15 -11.03
N PRO A 665 -13.29 -4.75 -9.84
CA PRO A 665 -14.66 -4.30 -9.68
C PRO A 665 -14.80 -2.86 -10.17
N THR A 666 -15.95 -2.54 -10.77
CA THR A 666 -16.27 -1.19 -11.25
C THR A 666 -17.72 -0.83 -10.94
N PRO A 667 -18.11 0.45 -11.01
CA PRO A 667 -19.51 0.90 -10.83
C PRO A 667 -20.53 0.24 -11.79
N ARG A 668 -20.06 -0.42 -12.86
CA ARG A 668 -20.88 -0.99 -13.94
C ARG A 668 -20.85 -2.53 -13.99
N GLY A 669 -20.03 -3.16 -13.15
CA GLY A 669 -19.74 -4.60 -13.18
C GLY A 669 -18.23 -4.88 -13.16
N GLY A 670 -17.83 -6.14 -13.00
CA GLY A 670 -16.41 -6.53 -13.03
C GLY A 670 -15.81 -6.45 -14.43
N ILE A 671 -14.56 -6.00 -14.54
CA ILE A 671 -13.71 -6.27 -15.70
C ILE A 671 -12.96 -7.56 -15.38
N GLU A 672 -13.26 -8.63 -16.12
CA GLU A 672 -12.66 -9.95 -15.96
C GLU A 672 -11.50 -10.12 -16.94
N VAL A 673 -10.35 -10.60 -16.48
CA VAL A 673 -9.18 -10.87 -17.32
C VAL A 673 -8.59 -12.23 -16.97
N GLU A 674 -8.21 -13.01 -17.99
CA GLU A 674 -7.28 -14.13 -17.86
C GLU A 674 -6.24 -14.04 -18.98
N TRP A 675 -4.95 -14.20 -18.67
CA TRP A 675 -3.89 -14.32 -19.68
C TRP A 675 -2.92 -15.46 -19.38
N ARG A 676 -2.33 -16.02 -20.44
CA ARG A 676 -1.40 -17.17 -20.42
C ARG A 676 -0.25 -16.98 -21.41
N ASP A 677 0.93 -17.44 -21.04
CA ASP A 677 2.18 -17.33 -21.82
C ASP A 677 2.78 -18.72 -22.06
N GLU A 678 2.28 -19.41 -23.10
CA GLU A 678 2.55 -20.83 -23.36
C GLU A 678 3.19 -21.02 -24.74
N GLY A 679 4.25 -20.24 -25.02
CA GLY A 679 4.85 -20.11 -26.37
C GLY A 679 4.18 -19.03 -27.24
N GLY A 680 3.29 -18.25 -26.62
CA GLY A 680 2.53 -17.14 -27.19
C GLY A 680 1.63 -16.55 -26.10
N LEU A 681 1.29 -15.27 -26.20
CA LEU A 681 0.47 -14.59 -25.18
C LEU A 681 -1.00 -14.62 -25.60
N ALA A 682 -1.79 -15.43 -24.90
CA ALA A 682 -3.25 -15.39 -24.95
C ALA A 682 -3.78 -14.45 -23.86
N VAL A 683 -4.73 -13.58 -24.20
CA VAL A 683 -5.45 -12.68 -23.27
C VAL A 683 -6.94 -12.78 -23.57
N VAL A 684 -7.74 -13.07 -22.57
CA VAL A 684 -9.21 -13.02 -22.60
C VAL A 684 -9.67 -11.87 -21.71
N VAL A 685 -10.58 -11.05 -22.22
CA VAL A 685 -11.18 -9.93 -21.47
C VAL A 685 -12.70 -9.98 -21.57
N GLY A 686 -13.37 -10.03 -20.43
CA GLY A 686 -14.80 -9.78 -20.27
C GLY A 686 -15.03 -8.42 -19.61
N ALA A 687 -16.01 -7.65 -20.08
CA ALA A 687 -16.24 -6.28 -19.58
C ALA A 687 -17.72 -5.88 -19.59
N PRO A 688 -18.14 -4.97 -18.69
CA PRO A 688 -19.54 -4.58 -18.57
C PRO A 688 -20.00 -3.65 -19.70
N GLU A 689 -21.27 -3.78 -20.07
CA GLU A 689 -21.90 -2.93 -21.09
C GLU A 689 -21.82 -1.44 -20.72
N GLY A 690 -21.62 -0.59 -21.74
CA GLY A 690 -21.48 0.85 -21.54
C GLY A 690 -20.12 1.32 -21.01
N THR A 691 -19.09 0.47 -21.05
CA THR A 691 -17.67 0.87 -20.91
C THR A 691 -16.93 0.82 -22.25
N THR A 692 -15.71 1.34 -22.35
CA THR A 692 -14.85 1.25 -23.55
C THR A 692 -13.43 0.85 -23.18
N GLY A 693 -12.89 -0.20 -23.80
CA GLY A 693 -11.57 -0.75 -23.47
C GLY A 693 -10.51 -0.55 -24.54
N GLU A 694 -9.27 -0.36 -24.12
CA GLU A 694 -8.06 -0.55 -24.95
C GLU A 694 -7.23 -1.73 -24.42
N VAL A 695 -7.06 -2.77 -25.22
CA VAL A 695 -6.23 -3.94 -24.87
C VAL A 695 -4.89 -3.84 -25.60
N TRP A 696 -3.81 -3.94 -24.84
CA TRP A 696 -2.43 -3.81 -25.28
C TRP A 696 -1.70 -5.14 -25.21
N VAL A 697 -1.22 -5.64 -26.35
CA VAL A 697 -0.40 -6.86 -26.42
C VAL A 697 1.06 -6.49 -26.73
N PRO A 698 2.05 -6.95 -25.92
CA PRO A 698 3.46 -6.77 -26.24
C PRO A 698 3.87 -7.57 -27.49
N VAL A 699 3.97 -6.90 -28.62
CA VAL A 699 4.61 -7.41 -29.84
C VAL A 699 6.12 -7.24 -29.77
N GLY A 700 6.88 -8.26 -30.18
CA GLY A 700 8.35 -8.21 -30.26
C GLY A 700 8.85 -7.53 -31.54
N GLU A 701 10.17 -7.33 -31.64
CA GLU A 701 10.85 -7.01 -32.91
C GLU A 701 11.30 -8.27 -33.67
N GLU A 702 10.68 -9.42 -33.36
CA GLU A 702 11.00 -10.74 -33.92
C GLU A 702 10.15 -11.01 -35.18
N GLU A 703 10.74 -11.69 -36.16
CA GLU A 703 10.00 -12.20 -37.33
C GLU A 703 9.10 -13.38 -36.92
N GLY A 704 7.90 -13.47 -37.50
CA GLY A 704 6.90 -14.49 -37.17
C GLY A 704 5.88 -14.09 -36.10
N VAL A 705 5.79 -12.81 -35.73
CA VAL A 705 4.76 -12.30 -34.79
C VAL A 705 3.43 -12.13 -35.51
N GLU A 706 2.46 -12.98 -35.16
CA GLU A 706 1.06 -12.91 -35.63
C GLU A 706 0.15 -12.62 -34.44
N VAL A 707 -0.71 -11.59 -34.51
CA VAL A 707 -1.73 -11.29 -33.49
C VAL A 707 -3.13 -11.49 -34.08
N ARG A 708 -3.92 -12.30 -33.39
CA ARG A 708 -5.33 -12.56 -33.69
C ARG A 708 -6.26 -11.96 -32.64
N VAL A 709 -7.44 -11.54 -33.06
CA VAL A 709 -8.58 -11.19 -32.19
C VAL A 709 -9.76 -12.05 -32.63
N ASP A 710 -10.34 -12.80 -31.70
CA ASP A 710 -11.46 -13.73 -31.90
C ASP A 710 -11.22 -14.74 -33.04
N GLY A 711 -9.95 -15.09 -33.25
CA GLY A 711 -9.46 -16.00 -34.31
C GLY A 711 -8.94 -15.30 -35.57
N GLU A 712 -9.36 -14.06 -35.84
CA GLU A 712 -9.02 -13.29 -37.04
C GLU A 712 -7.67 -12.56 -36.91
N VAL A 713 -6.81 -12.66 -37.92
CA VAL A 713 -5.48 -12.01 -37.91
C VAL A 713 -5.62 -10.50 -38.15
N LEU A 714 -5.18 -9.68 -37.20
CA LEU A 714 -5.14 -8.21 -37.31
C LEU A 714 -3.73 -7.63 -37.54
N PHE A 715 -2.69 -8.39 -37.21
CA PHE A 715 -1.30 -7.98 -37.38
C PHE A 715 -0.43 -9.19 -37.71
N LYS A 716 0.49 -9.02 -38.66
CA LYS A 716 1.50 -10.02 -38.99
C LYS A 716 2.79 -9.37 -39.49
N ASP A 717 3.92 -9.70 -38.88
CA ASP A 717 5.27 -9.35 -39.36
C ASP A 717 5.51 -7.84 -39.59
N GLY A 718 4.77 -6.98 -38.88
CA GLY A 718 4.82 -5.52 -39.00
C GLY A 718 3.73 -4.91 -39.90
N ASP A 719 3.09 -5.71 -40.74
CA ASP A 719 1.93 -5.30 -41.54
C ASP A 719 0.62 -5.51 -40.76
N VAL A 720 -0.29 -4.54 -40.90
CA VAL A 720 -1.63 -4.58 -40.31
C VAL A 720 -2.62 -5.02 -41.38
N THR A 721 -3.32 -6.12 -41.14
CA THR A 721 -4.35 -6.65 -42.04
C THR A 721 -5.63 -5.81 -41.94
N VAL A 722 -5.67 -4.71 -42.69
CA VAL A 722 -6.87 -3.87 -42.82
C VAL A 722 -7.93 -4.64 -43.60
N THR A 723 -8.86 -5.27 -42.89
CA THR A 723 -10.10 -5.79 -43.44
C THR A 723 -11.08 -4.63 -43.72
N ASP A 724 -11.64 -4.59 -44.94
CA ASP A 724 -12.42 -3.44 -45.42
C ASP A 724 -13.75 -3.25 -44.64
N ALA A 725 -13.77 -2.33 -43.67
CA ALA A 725 -14.99 -1.94 -42.95
C ALA A 725 -14.97 -0.46 -42.45
N ALA A 726 -15.35 0.46 -43.34
CA ALA A 726 -15.81 1.84 -43.07
C ALA A 726 -14.84 2.85 -42.36
N SER A 727 -14.61 3.99 -43.02
CA SER A 727 -13.72 5.06 -42.55
C SER A 727 -14.33 5.98 -41.48
N SER A 728 -13.51 6.48 -40.55
CA SER A 728 -13.74 7.77 -39.87
C SER A 728 -12.41 8.53 -39.63
N ARG A 729 -12.49 9.84 -39.37
CA ARG A 729 -11.35 10.79 -39.48
C ARG A 729 -10.50 10.88 -38.20
N MET A 730 -9.23 11.26 -38.38
CA MET A 730 -8.41 11.77 -37.28
C MET A 730 -8.97 13.11 -36.76
N GLY A 731 -9.02 13.25 -35.45
CA GLY A 731 -8.88 14.53 -34.74
C GLY A 731 -7.70 14.42 -33.77
N ARG A 732 -6.94 15.51 -33.59
CA ARG A 732 -6.04 15.63 -32.43
C ARG A 732 -6.88 15.98 -31.21
N GLY A 733 -6.56 15.37 -30.08
CA GLY A 733 -6.93 15.86 -28.76
C GLY A 733 -5.65 15.91 -27.94
N ASP A 734 -5.19 17.11 -27.60
CA ASP A 734 -3.96 17.28 -26.83
C ASP A 734 -4.26 16.99 -25.35
N ARG A 735 -4.02 15.75 -24.93
CA ARG A 735 -3.88 15.37 -23.51
C ARG A 735 -2.39 15.26 -23.17
N PRO A 736 -1.98 15.50 -21.91
CA PRO A 736 -0.61 15.22 -21.48
C PRO A 736 -0.33 13.71 -21.58
N ASP A 737 0.34 13.31 -22.65
CA ASP A 737 0.75 11.94 -22.93
C ASP A 737 1.96 11.63 -22.03
N TYR A 738 1.75 10.81 -20.98
CA TYR A 738 2.83 10.44 -20.07
C TYR A 738 3.86 9.62 -20.84
N GLY A 739 5.01 10.25 -21.08
CA GLY A 739 5.91 9.91 -22.17
C GLY A 739 6.34 8.45 -22.17
N HIS A 740 5.98 7.74 -23.23
CA HIS A 740 6.47 6.40 -23.55
C HIS A 740 6.74 6.30 -25.07
N GLY A 741 7.45 5.26 -25.51
CA GLY A 741 7.89 5.11 -26.90
C GLY A 741 6.74 5.12 -27.93
N SER A 742 6.91 5.92 -28.99
CA SER A 742 5.96 6.18 -30.08
C SER A 742 5.00 5.03 -30.43
N TYR A 743 3.70 5.24 -30.19
CA TYR A 743 2.61 4.34 -30.56
C TYR A 743 1.97 4.68 -31.91
N SER A 744 1.23 3.74 -32.51
CA SER A 744 0.43 3.96 -33.73
C SER A 744 -1.04 3.59 -33.48
N LYS A 745 -1.96 4.45 -33.95
CA LYS A 745 -3.39 4.33 -33.64
C LYS A 745 -4.16 3.60 -34.73
N LEU A 746 -4.85 2.54 -34.33
CA LEU A 746 -5.91 1.88 -35.10
C LEU A 746 -7.22 1.97 -34.31
N ASN A 747 -8.35 1.96 -35.01
CA ASN A 747 -9.68 1.91 -34.41
C ASN A 747 -10.40 0.64 -34.87
N PHE A 748 -11.10 -0.03 -33.97
CA PHE A 748 -11.92 -1.20 -34.25
C PHE A 748 -13.33 -1.05 -33.67
N GLN A 749 -14.31 -1.69 -34.28
CA GLN A 749 -15.62 -2.00 -33.69
C GLN A 749 -15.97 -3.45 -34.04
N PRO A 750 -16.49 -4.26 -33.10
CA PRO A 750 -16.80 -5.67 -33.34
C PRO A 750 -17.92 -5.86 -34.37
N SER A 751 -17.86 -6.97 -35.12
CA SER A 751 -18.81 -7.27 -36.20
C SER A 751 -20.18 -7.73 -35.67
N ARG A 752 -21.25 -7.44 -36.42
CA ARG A 752 -22.64 -7.72 -36.04
C ARG A 752 -23.09 -9.18 -36.25
N THR A 753 -22.22 -10.16 -35.98
CA THR A 753 -22.47 -11.57 -36.31
C THR A 753 -22.99 -12.33 -35.08
N PRO A 754 -24.26 -12.82 -35.07
CA PRO A 754 -24.85 -13.42 -33.87
C PRO A 754 -24.37 -14.87 -33.65
N ILE A 755 -23.43 -15.04 -32.72
CA ILE A 755 -23.06 -16.34 -32.14
C ILE A 755 -24.27 -16.90 -31.33
N PRO A 756 -24.51 -18.23 -31.30
CA PRO A 756 -25.63 -18.81 -30.56
C PRO A 756 -25.67 -18.43 -29.07
N LYS A 757 -26.87 -18.12 -28.56
CA LYS A 757 -27.08 -17.59 -27.20
C LYS A 757 -26.89 -18.65 -26.10
N THR A 758 -25.66 -18.91 -25.69
CA THR A 758 -25.33 -19.75 -24.51
C THR A 758 -24.30 -19.15 -23.55
N SER A 759 -24.02 -17.84 -23.63
CA SER A 759 -23.42 -17.05 -22.54
C SER A 759 -23.94 -15.59 -22.59
N PRO A 760 -24.07 -14.87 -21.45
CA PRO A 760 -24.41 -13.44 -21.43
C PRO A 760 -23.18 -12.52 -21.36
N SER A 761 -21.98 -13.01 -21.64
CA SER A 761 -20.71 -12.27 -21.63
C SER A 761 -20.27 -11.83 -23.04
N ASN A 762 -19.70 -10.62 -23.15
CA ASN A 762 -19.07 -10.10 -24.38
C ASN A 762 -17.56 -10.35 -24.31
N ASP A 763 -17.14 -11.61 -24.40
CA ASP A 763 -15.74 -12.01 -24.24
C ASP A 763 -14.93 -11.74 -25.51
N VAL A 764 -13.77 -11.10 -25.37
CA VAL A 764 -12.81 -10.90 -26.46
C VAL A 764 -11.55 -11.71 -26.19
N THR A 765 -11.13 -12.53 -27.16
CA THR A 765 -9.93 -13.38 -27.08
C THR A 765 -8.85 -12.85 -28.01
N ILE A 766 -7.69 -12.48 -27.48
CA ILE A 766 -6.54 -12.01 -28.25
C ILE A 766 -5.39 -13.00 -28.07
N THR A 767 -4.77 -13.46 -29.16
CA THR A 767 -3.64 -14.39 -29.11
C THR A 767 -2.49 -13.88 -29.97
N SER A 768 -1.30 -13.73 -29.40
CA SER A 768 -0.05 -13.59 -30.17
C SER A 768 0.71 -14.91 -30.24
N TYR A 769 1.32 -15.18 -31.39
CA TYR A 769 2.20 -16.33 -31.61
C TYR A 769 3.58 -15.85 -32.06
N THR A 770 4.63 -16.58 -31.69
CA THR A 770 5.98 -16.45 -32.28
C THR A 770 6.46 -17.81 -32.78
N SER A 771 6.89 -17.89 -34.04
CA SER A 771 7.35 -19.14 -34.65
C SER A 771 8.79 -19.48 -34.24
N HIS A 772 8.96 -20.13 -33.08
CA HIS A 772 10.28 -20.59 -32.62
C HIS A 772 10.56 -22.06 -32.97
N VAL A 773 11.65 -22.31 -33.69
CA VAL A 773 12.25 -23.64 -33.82
C VAL A 773 13.04 -23.93 -32.53
N PRO A 774 12.83 -25.08 -31.85
CA PRO A 774 13.39 -25.29 -30.52
C PRO A 774 14.92 -25.43 -30.54
N TYR A 775 15.60 -24.49 -29.86
CA TYR A 775 17.01 -24.63 -29.51
C TYR A 775 17.13 -25.32 -28.15
N ASN A 776 17.95 -26.38 -28.07
CA ASN A 776 18.09 -27.17 -26.84
C ASN A 776 18.66 -26.34 -25.67
N ALA A 777 17.82 -26.08 -24.66
CA ALA A 777 18.24 -25.40 -23.43
C ALA A 777 19.03 -26.36 -22.53
N TYR A 778 20.31 -26.04 -22.27
CA TYR A 778 21.16 -26.81 -21.36
C TYR A 778 20.97 -26.31 -19.92
N VAL A 779 20.23 -27.06 -19.10
CA VAL A 779 19.91 -26.67 -17.72
C VAL A 779 21.09 -26.96 -16.76
N PRO A 780 21.64 -25.97 -16.05
CA PRO A 780 22.58 -26.21 -14.96
C PRO A 780 21.81 -26.66 -13.71
N SER A 781 21.93 -27.94 -13.35
CA SER A 781 21.28 -28.50 -12.16
C SER A 781 21.93 -27.97 -10.86
N TYR A 782 21.25 -27.09 -10.14
CA TYR A 782 21.67 -26.67 -8.79
C TYR A 782 21.02 -27.57 -7.73
N VAL A 783 21.85 -28.28 -6.95
CA VAL A 783 21.39 -29.24 -5.94
C VAL A 783 21.42 -28.61 -4.54
N PRO A 784 20.29 -28.54 -3.81
CA PRO A 784 20.28 -27.99 -2.46
C PRO A 784 20.83 -29.00 -1.42
N PRO A 785 21.60 -28.55 -0.42
CA PRO A 785 22.02 -29.39 0.71
C PRO A 785 20.87 -29.59 1.72
N PRO A 786 20.72 -30.79 2.33
CA PRO A 786 19.62 -31.09 3.25
C PRO A 786 19.83 -30.61 4.70
N HIS A 787 18.73 -30.32 5.40
CA HIS A 787 18.71 -30.03 6.84
C HIS A 787 18.77 -31.29 7.73
N SER A 788 19.38 -31.18 8.92
CA SER A 788 19.04 -31.98 10.11
C SER A 788 19.51 -31.27 11.40
N ILE A 789 19.02 -31.69 12.59
CA ILE A 789 18.97 -30.84 13.80
C ILE A 789 19.55 -31.52 15.06
N SER A 790 20.60 -30.92 15.65
CA SER A 790 21.03 -31.05 17.07
C SER A 790 21.50 -32.46 17.57
N PRO A 791 21.98 -32.65 18.83
CA PRO A 791 22.28 -31.67 19.89
C PRO A 791 23.66 -31.79 20.61
N ALA A 792 24.08 -30.68 21.23
CA ALA A 792 24.78 -30.54 22.53
C ALA A 792 26.21 -31.12 22.81
N GLU A 793 26.81 -30.56 23.87
CA GLU A 793 27.92 -31.05 24.72
C GLU A 793 29.42 -30.90 24.29
N ARG A 794 30.08 -29.93 24.97
CA ARG A 794 31.42 -29.96 25.62
C ARG A 794 32.74 -30.25 24.84
N ARG A 795 33.60 -29.21 24.92
CA ARG A 795 35.05 -29.23 25.30
C ARG A 795 36.05 -30.07 24.49
N SER A 796 37.03 -29.37 23.91
CA SER A 796 38.28 -29.93 23.39
C SER A 796 39.13 -30.66 24.45
N PRO A 797 39.82 -31.73 24.04
CA PRO A 797 41.25 -31.86 24.34
C PRO A 797 42.09 -32.30 23.12
N PRO A 798 43.38 -31.95 23.04
CA PRO A 798 44.27 -32.45 21.99
C PRO A 798 45.20 -33.59 22.47
N ARG A 799 45.37 -34.66 21.68
CA ARG A 799 46.70 -35.17 21.20
C ARG A 799 46.68 -36.58 20.56
N ALA A 800 47.18 -36.61 19.31
CA ALA A 800 48.28 -37.45 18.81
C ALA A 800 48.09 -38.96 18.47
N ILE A 801 49.08 -39.43 17.68
CA ILE A 801 49.55 -40.81 17.42
C ILE A 801 48.83 -41.64 16.31
N GLU A 802 49.52 -41.69 15.15
CA GLU A 802 49.81 -42.88 14.30
C GLU A 802 48.64 -43.66 13.62
N ARG A 803 48.79 -44.34 12.45
CA ARG A 803 49.84 -44.46 11.40
C ARG A 803 49.27 -45.18 10.14
N ARG A 804 50.08 -45.23 9.05
CA ARG A 804 49.92 -45.98 7.77
C ARG A 804 48.89 -45.38 6.80
N GLN A 805 49.13 -45.19 5.48
CA GLN A 805 49.98 -45.81 4.42
C GLN A 805 49.22 -46.80 3.52
N GLU A 806 49.74 -46.96 2.28
CA GLU A 806 49.23 -47.67 1.09
C GLU A 806 48.31 -46.75 0.26
N GLU A 807 48.76 -46.00 -0.77
CA GLU A 807 49.77 -46.15 -1.85
C GLU A 807 49.37 -47.10 -2.99
N GLU A 808 49.17 -46.51 -4.19
CA GLU A 808 49.19 -47.02 -5.59
C GLU A 808 48.44 -45.96 -6.44
N GLU A 809 49.05 -44.95 -7.06
CA GLU A 809 50.10 -44.89 -8.10
C GLU A 809 49.63 -45.25 -9.53
N TYR A 810 49.28 -44.23 -10.33
CA TYR A 810 49.65 -44.21 -11.76
C TYR A 810 49.72 -42.77 -12.35
N GLN A 811 50.64 -42.59 -13.29
CA GLN A 811 51.06 -41.39 -14.05
C GLN A 811 51.74 -41.89 -15.36
N PRO A 812 52.13 -41.07 -16.35
CA PRO A 812 51.92 -39.63 -16.57
C PRO A 812 51.33 -39.32 -17.98
N HIS A 813 51.38 -38.05 -18.42
CA HIS A 813 51.82 -37.54 -19.75
C HIS A 813 51.28 -36.10 -19.99
N SER A 814 52.06 -35.03 -19.79
CA SER A 814 53.02 -34.40 -20.73
C SER A 814 52.38 -33.73 -21.97
N HIS A 815 52.72 -32.51 -22.41
CA HIS A 815 53.56 -31.41 -21.89
C HIS A 815 53.41 -30.18 -22.83
N LEU A 816 53.48 -28.93 -22.33
CA LEU A 816 54.27 -27.78 -22.87
C LEU A 816 53.82 -26.41 -22.29
N GLU A 817 54.75 -25.45 -22.26
CA GLU A 817 54.62 -24.13 -21.61
C GLU A 817 54.88 -22.98 -22.59
N PHE A 818 54.56 -21.73 -22.17
CA PHE A 818 55.42 -20.52 -22.14
C PHE A 818 54.55 -19.24 -22.15
N HIS A 819 54.98 -18.05 -21.67
CA HIS A 819 55.49 -17.65 -20.34
C HIS A 819 55.52 -16.10 -20.26
N LEU A 820 55.29 -15.49 -19.08
CA LEU A 820 55.61 -14.09 -18.74
C LEU A 820 54.80 -12.97 -19.48
N ARG A 821 54.66 -11.72 -18.99
CA ARG A 821 55.28 -10.99 -17.85
C ARG A 821 54.37 -9.85 -17.32
N LYS A 822 54.40 -9.54 -16.02
CA LYS A 822 53.97 -8.23 -15.41
C LYS A 822 55.23 -7.39 -15.10
N PRO A 823 55.18 -6.03 -15.15
CA PRO A 823 54.83 -5.19 -13.97
C PRO A 823 54.02 -3.90 -14.36
N GLY A 824 53.61 -2.98 -13.48
CA GLY A 824 53.52 -3.01 -12.01
C GLY A 824 53.49 -1.61 -11.32
N ARG A 825 52.46 -1.39 -10.46
CA ARG A 825 52.41 -0.51 -9.26
C ARG A 825 52.60 1.05 -9.33
N LYS A 826 51.58 1.75 -8.76
CA LYS A 826 51.58 2.90 -7.80
C LYS A 826 51.14 4.34 -8.25
N ILE A 827 50.03 4.79 -7.63
CA ILE A 827 49.81 6.02 -6.82
C ILE A 827 50.34 7.39 -7.32
N THR A 828 49.44 8.39 -7.55
CA THR A 828 49.33 9.69 -6.79
C THR A 828 48.14 10.55 -7.26
N ASN A 829 47.75 11.55 -6.45
CA ASN A 829 46.55 12.40 -6.59
C ASN A 829 46.70 13.62 -7.56
N TRP A 830 45.55 14.21 -7.94
CA TRP A 830 45.13 15.65 -7.95
C TRP A 830 46.18 16.79 -7.72
N PRO A 831 45.92 18.10 -8.06
CA PRO A 831 44.63 18.78 -8.34
C PRO A 831 44.64 19.91 -9.44
N VAL A 832 43.56 20.72 -9.45
CA VAL A 832 43.35 22.15 -9.89
C VAL A 832 43.16 22.55 -11.38
N ASP A 833 41.92 23.00 -11.66
CA ASP A 833 41.40 24.31 -12.16
C ASP A 833 42.34 25.58 -12.10
N PRO A 834 41.95 26.83 -12.48
CA PRO A 834 40.67 27.32 -13.04
C PRO A 834 40.72 28.30 -14.26
N ALA A 835 39.50 28.68 -14.66
CA ALA A 835 38.99 29.52 -15.76
C ALA A 835 39.43 31.01 -15.90
N LEU A 836 38.61 31.78 -16.66
CA LEU A 836 38.57 33.26 -16.88
C LEU A 836 39.55 33.83 -17.95
N ALA A 837 39.32 35.00 -18.58
CA ALA A 837 38.39 36.10 -18.27
C ALA A 837 37.87 36.92 -19.49
N LEU A 838 36.62 37.41 -19.38
CA LEU A 838 36.09 38.79 -19.57
C LEU A 838 36.52 39.74 -20.72
N TYR A 839 35.55 40.55 -21.19
CA TYR A 839 35.52 42.04 -21.19
C TYR A 839 34.24 42.57 -21.91
N TYR A 840 33.72 43.81 -21.73
CA TYR A 840 34.15 45.01 -20.95
C TYR A 840 32.92 45.78 -20.37
N GLN A 841 33.20 46.72 -19.45
CA GLN A 841 32.31 47.60 -18.66
C GLN A 841 31.38 48.58 -19.43
N VAL A 842 30.42 49.17 -18.70
CA VAL A 842 30.29 50.64 -18.49
C VAL A 842 30.01 50.90 -16.99
N GLU A 843 30.34 52.09 -16.47
CA GLU A 843 30.26 52.52 -15.06
C GLU A 843 29.21 53.65 -14.86
N ASP A 844 28.70 53.87 -13.63
CA ASP A 844 28.62 55.20 -12.98
C ASP A 844 28.29 55.09 -11.46
N GLU A 845 28.36 56.19 -10.69
CA GLU A 845 28.61 56.18 -9.22
C GLU A 845 27.52 56.79 -8.27
N ASN A 846 27.72 56.55 -6.96
CA ASN A 846 27.39 57.38 -5.76
C ASN A 846 25.93 57.53 -5.22
N LEU A 847 25.69 57.10 -3.97
CA LEU A 847 25.44 57.98 -2.79
C LEU A 847 25.08 57.22 -1.46
N ASP A 848 25.62 57.71 -0.33
CA ASP A 848 25.39 57.32 1.09
C ASP A 848 24.38 58.30 1.79
N PRO A 849 24.07 58.22 3.13
CA PRO A 849 23.53 57.09 3.92
C PRO A 849 22.42 57.47 4.97
N GLU A 850 21.73 56.46 5.56
CA GLU A 850 21.11 56.47 6.93
C GLU A 850 20.01 57.54 7.31
N PRO A 851 19.39 57.55 8.52
CA PRO A 851 19.09 56.50 9.53
C PRO A 851 17.64 56.53 10.17
N CYS A 852 17.37 55.58 11.10
CA CYS A 852 16.33 55.60 12.17
C CYS A 852 14.85 55.43 11.74
N ILE A 853 13.92 54.85 12.54
CA ILE A 853 13.58 55.10 13.97
C ILE A 853 13.13 53.82 14.74
N SER A 854 13.35 53.82 16.07
CA SER A 854 12.99 52.81 17.09
C SER A 854 11.61 53.06 17.77
N PHE A 855 11.03 52.33 18.75
CA PHE A 855 11.57 51.57 19.90
C PHE A 855 10.46 50.72 20.62
N GLY A 856 10.85 49.64 21.32
CA GLY A 856 10.19 49.16 22.56
C GLY A 856 9.14 48.05 22.43
N GLY A 857 9.10 46.98 23.25
CA GLY A 857 10.11 46.43 24.18
C GLY A 857 9.67 46.30 25.66
N ARG A 858 9.72 45.08 26.22
CA ARG A 858 9.79 44.76 27.69
C ARG A 858 10.45 43.38 27.93
N LYS A 859 11.00 43.19 29.14
CA LYS A 859 11.82 42.06 29.68
C LYS A 859 11.71 42.09 31.23
N PRO A 860 12.45 41.27 32.02
CA PRO A 860 12.62 39.80 32.13
C PRO A 860 12.13 39.33 33.56
N PRO A 861 12.59 38.23 34.23
CA PRO A 861 13.98 37.89 34.69
C PRO A 861 14.43 36.44 34.31
N ARG A 862 15.68 35.93 34.35
CA ARG A 862 16.87 35.99 35.27
C ARG A 862 16.73 35.17 36.58
N SER A 863 17.70 34.39 37.09
CA SER A 863 19.08 34.03 36.64
C SER A 863 19.73 32.98 37.59
N SER A 864 20.84 32.29 37.25
CA SER A 864 22.19 32.50 37.87
C SER A 864 23.32 31.55 37.34
N ARG A 865 24.60 31.84 37.63
CA ARG A 865 25.85 31.14 37.20
C ARG A 865 27.06 31.41 38.13
N PRO A 866 28.09 30.54 38.14
CA PRO A 866 29.54 30.91 38.10
C PRO A 866 30.43 29.85 37.32
N ASP A 867 31.76 29.90 37.06
CA ASP A 867 32.78 30.98 37.00
C ASP A 867 34.06 30.64 36.13
N LYS A 868 34.95 31.65 35.99
CA LYS A 868 36.40 31.75 35.62
C LYS A 868 37.34 30.54 35.29
N THR A 869 37.79 30.42 34.02
CA THR A 869 39.10 30.88 33.37
C THR A 869 40.50 30.67 34.02
N PRO A 870 41.68 30.94 33.34
CA PRO A 870 41.98 31.15 31.88
C PRO A 870 43.05 30.27 31.08
N PRO A 871 44.40 30.54 30.94
CA PRO A 871 45.09 30.49 29.60
C PRO A 871 46.55 29.90 29.48
N VAL A 872 47.12 29.80 28.25
CA VAL A 872 48.55 30.06 27.83
C VAL A 872 48.73 29.98 26.26
N ARG A 873 49.84 30.50 25.66
CA ARG A 873 50.16 30.73 24.20
C ARG A 873 51.71 30.61 23.94
N PRO A 874 52.40 30.87 22.75
CA PRO A 874 52.06 31.58 21.48
C PRO A 874 52.72 31.10 20.10
N SER A 875 52.61 31.92 19.03
CA SER A 875 53.59 32.22 17.90
C SER A 875 53.94 31.23 16.74
N SER A 876 54.40 31.60 15.50
CA SER A 876 54.14 32.72 14.51
C SER A 876 55.05 32.68 13.21
N VAL A 877 54.76 33.47 12.12
CA VAL A 877 55.67 34.13 11.09
C VAL A 877 55.62 33.78 9.54
N ARG A 878 55.13 34.75 8.71
CA ARG A 878 55.54 35.38 7.37
C ARG A 878 55.83 34.68 5.98
N SER A 879 55.77 35.55 4.93
CA SER A 879 55.76 35.49 3.41
C SER A 879 57.16 35.40 2.70
N PRO A 880 57.48 35.72 1.38
CA PRO A 880 56.76 36.42 0.24
C PRO A 880 57.06 36.14 -1.31
N THR A 881 56.21 36.67 -2.23
CA THR A 881 56.46 37.36 -3.58
C THR A 881 57.01 36.79 -4.94
N TYR A 882 56.36 37.25 -6.05
CA TYR A 882 56.83 37.70 -7.42
C TYR A 882 57.24 36.75 -8.62
N GLY A 883 56.87 37.13 -9.87
CA GLY A 883 57.43 36.61 -11.17
C GLY A 883 56.63 36.96 -12.47
N GLU A 884 57.26 37.29 -13.61
CA GLU A 884 56.62 37.90 -14.82
C GLU A 884 56.73 37.16 -16.20
N LYS A 885 55.85 37.54 -17.17
CA LYS A 885 56.08 37.83 -18.63
C LYS A 885 56.06 36.73 -19.77
N LYS A 886 55.16 36.99 -20.76
CA LYS A 886 55.33 37.06 -22.26
C LYS A 886 55.09 35.85 -23.23
N LYS A 887 54.01 36.02 -24.03
CA LYS A 887 53.90 36.04 -25.53
C LYS A 887 53.98 34.76 -26.42
N LYS A 888 52.95 34.59 -27.29
CA LYS A 888 52.92 34.76 -28.79
C LYS A 888 52.41 33.56 -29.66
N LYS A 889 51.39 33.83 -30.52
CA LYS A 889 51.17 33.36 -31.94
C LYS A 889 50.95 31.84 -32.24
N GLU A 890 50.27 31.38 -33.30
CA GLU A 890 49.26 31.95 -34.23
C GLU A 890 48.55 30.84 -35.09
N LYS A 891 47.23 30.98 -35.36
CA LYS A 891 46.45 30.63 -36.58
C LYS A 891 46.32 29.20 -37.20
N ASP A 892 45.08 28.99 -37.68
CA ASP A 892 44.61 28.36 -38.95
C ASP A 892 44.87 26.88 -39.31
N LYS A 893 43.79 26.06 -39.31
CA LYS A 893 43.06 25.65 -40.55
C LYS A 893 41.76 24.84 -40.33
N LYS A 894 41.03 24.58 -41.42
CA LYS A 894 39.65 24.03 -41.49
C LYS A 894 39.58 22.58 -42.02
N LYS A 895 38.50 21.88 -41.66
CA LYS A 895 37.77 20.81 -42.40
C LYS A 895 38.55 19.58 -42.92
N ALA A 896 38.13 18.37 -42.50
CA ALA A 896 37.18 17.52 -43.26
C ALA A 896 37.31 16.00 -42.95
N ALA A 897 36.20 15.34 -42.60
CA ALA A 897 35.87 13.95 -42.94
C ALA A 897 34.40 13.67 -42.56
N ALA A 898 33.72 12.75 -43.24
CA ALA A 898 32.38 12.29 -42.89
C ALA A 898 32.22 10.79 -43.19
N ALA A 899 31.52 10.06 -42.32
CA ALA A 899 31.12 8.68 -42.54
C ALA A 899 29.68 8.48 -42.03
N ARG A 900 28.84 7.80 -42.82
CA ARG A 900 27.46 7.48 -42.43
C ARG A 900 27.44 6.19 -41.59
N ARG A 901 26.57 6.13 -40.59
CA ARG A 901 26.00 4.89 -40.03
C ARG A 901 24.48 4.91 -40.25
N PRO A 902 23.82 3.75 -40.44
CA PRO A 902 22.37 3.68 -40.56
C PRO A 902 21.69 3.99 -39.21
N LYS A 903 20.45 4.47 -39.25
CA LYS A 903 19.58 4.56 -38.07
C LYS A 903 18.79 3.25 -37.91
N PRO A 904 18.54 2.77 -36.67
CA PRO A 904 17.55 1.72 -36.46
C PRO A 904 16.14 2.24 -36.77
N LYS A 905 15.24 1.34 -37.18
CA LYS A 905 13.79 1.55 -37.06
C LYS A 905 13.39 1.26 -35.60
N LYS A 906 12.26 1.80 -35.14
CA LYS A 906 11.61 1.39 -33.88
C LYS A 906 10.33 0.62 -34.22
N GLY A 907 10.04 -0.47 -33.51
CA GLY A 907 8.71 -1.10 -33.53
C GLY A 907 7.61 -0.23 -32.92
N HIS A 908 6.35 -0.61 -33.18
CA HIS A 908 5.15 0.05 -32.64
C HIS A 908 4.22 -1.00 -32.00
N PRO A 909 3.68 -0.78 -30.79
CA PRO A 909 2.67 -1.67 -30.19
C PRO A 909 1.32 -1.61 -30.92
N LEU A 910 0.57 -2.73 -30.86
CA LEU A 910 -0.79 -2.85 -31.37
C LEU A 910 -1.82 -2.48 -30.29
N ILE A 911 -2.85 -1.72 -30.67
CA ILE A 911 -3.97 -1.32 -29.80
C ILE A 911 -5.25 -1.95 -30.35
N VAL A 912 -5.94 -2.74 -29.54
CA VAL A 912 -7.27 -3.31 -29.87
C VAL A 912 -8.34 -2.58 -29.05
N LYS A 913 -9.37 -2.06 -29.72
CA LYS A 913 -10.48 -1.33 -29.08
C LYS A 913 -11.71 -2.22 -28.89
N VAL A 914 -12.11 -2.40 -27.65
CA VAL A 914 -13.34 -3.12 -27.28
C VAL A 914 -14.47 -2.11 -27.10
N ASN A 915 -15.55 -2.27 -27.87
CA ASN A 915 -16.76 -1.45 -27.82
C ASN A 915 -17.99 -2.35 -27.61
N PRO A 916 -18.91 -2.03 -26.68
CA PRO A 916 -20.14 -2.79 -26.48
C PRO A 916 -21.14 -2.59 -27.64
N PRO A 917 -22.04 -3.56 -27.89
CA PRO A 917 -23.01 -3.47 -28.98
C PRO A 917 -24.05 -2.36 -28.75
N THR A 918 -24.26 -1.50 -29.76
CA THR A 918 -25.24 -0.41 -29.70
C THR A 918 -26.57 -0.83 -30.33
N PHE A 919 -27.67 -0.66 -29.57
CA PHE A 919 -29.04 -0.76 -30.06
C PHE A 919 -29.58 0.61 -30.49
N ASP A 920 -30.09 0.69 -31.72
CA ASP A 920 -30.87 1.83 -32.21
C ASP A 920 -32.31 1.72 -31.68
N SER A 921 -32.79 2.78 -31.02
CA SER A 921 -34.12 2.84 -30.42
C SER A 921 -34.94 4.00 -31.00
N SER A 922 -35.13 3.97 -32.32
CA SER A 922 -36.02 4.89 -33.04
C SER A 922 -37.49 4.40 -32.99
N PRO A 923 -38.42 5.10 -32.29
CA PRO A 923 -39.81 4.68 -32.18
C PRO A 923 -40.69 5.23 -33.32
N ASP A 924 -41.47 4.37 -33.97
CA ASP A 924 -42.46 4.74 -34.99
C ASP A 924 -43.81 5.12 -34.32
N PRO A 925 -44.33 6.36 -34.47
CA PRO A 925 -45.46 6.85 -33.69
C PRO A 925 -46.81 6.60 -34.37
N SER A 926 -47.67 5.75 -33.77
CA SER A 926 -49.08 5.65 -34.17
C SER A 926 -50.06 5.45 -33.00
N GLU A 927 -51.18 6.19 -33.13
CA GLU A 927 -52.48 6.09 -32.44
C GLU A 927 -52.57 6.26 -30.91
N ALA A 928 -53.52 7.10 -30.50
CA ALA A 928 -53.94 7.34 -29.12
C ALA A 928 -55.38 6.84 -28.90
N GLY A 929 -55.69 6.28 -27.72
CA GLY A 929 -57.02 5.71 -27.42
C GLY A 929 -57.42 5.86 -25.95
N THR A 930 -58.57 6.50 -25.73
CA THR A 930 -59.10 6.99 -24.43
C THR A 930 -59.73 5.95 -23.49
N GLU A 931 -59.42 6.08 -22.20
CA GLU A 931 -60.32 6.01 -21.01
C GLU A 931 -61.46 4.97 -20.86
N SER A 932 -61.24 4.02 -19.93
CA SER A 932 -62.05 3.81 -18.70
C SER A 932 -63.29 2.86 -18.62
N SER A 933 -63.56 2.43 -17.36
CA SER A 933 -64.81 1.90 -16.75
C SER A 933 -65.10 0.37 -16.64
N SER A 934 -64.82 -0.16 -15.42
CA SER A 934 -65.62 -1.10 -14.60
C SER A 934 -66.27 -2.41 -15.15
N THR A 935 -65.64 -3.57 -14.82
CA THR A 935 -66.12 -4.71 -13.97
C THR A 935 -67.61 -5.18 -13.99
N PRO A 936 -67.93 -6.51 -13.86
CA PRO A 936 -67.44 -7.35 -12.74
C PRO A 936 -67.31 -8.91 -12.87
N SER A 937 -66.68 -9.47 -11.81
CA SER A 937 -66.91 -10.76 -11.11
C SER A 937 -66.55 -12.15 -11.72
N THR A 938 -65.66 -12.87 -10.99
CA THR A 938 -65.65 -14.35 -10.69
C THR A 938 -65.58 -15.36 -11.86
N THR A 939 -64.68 -16.36 -11.96
CA THR A 939 -63.72 -17.06 -11.04
C THR A 939 -62.79 -17.99 -11.91
N THR A 940 -61.68 -18.67 -11.52
CA THR A 940 -60.98 -18.99 -10.24
C THR A 940 -59.44 -19.16 -10.42
N ARG A 941 -58.63 -18.37 -9.70
CA ARG A 941 -57.31 -18.68 -9.06
C ARG A 941 -56.33 -19.72 -9.68
N THR A 942 -55.30 -19.22 -10.35
CA THR A 942 -53.87 -19.54 -10.05
C THR A 942 -53.09 -18.23 -9.86
N ARG A 943 -51.92 -18.26 -9.20
CA ARG A 943 -51.12 -17.05 -8.89
C ARG A 943 -49.62 -17.29 -9.09
N PRO A 944 -48.92 -16.44 -9.85
CA PRO A 944 -47.48 -16.21 -9.67
C PRO A 944 -47.22 -15.45 -8.36
N VAL A 945 -45.99 -15.52 -7.84
CA VAL A 945 -45.55 -14.74 -6.68
C VAL A 945 -44.41 -13.81 -7.07
N SER A 946 -44.69 -12.51 -7.13
CA SER A 946 -43.66 -11.47 -7.03
C SER A 946 -43.77 -10.80 -5.67
N ARG A 947 -42.67 -10.77 -4.92
CA ARG A 947 -42.54 -10.05 -3.65
C ARG A 947 -41.19 -9.35 -3.64
N LEU A 948 -41.21 -8.01 -3.57
CA LEU A 948 -39.99 -7.22 -3.33
C LEU A 948 -39.27 -7.71 -2.06
N PRO A 949 -37.92 -7.77 -2.05
CA PRO A 949 -37.11 -8.18 -0.91
C PRO A 949 -37.43 -7.46 0.39
N LEU A 950 -37.13 -8.09 1.52
CA LEU A 950 -37.44 -7.56 2.86
C LEU A 950 -36.71 -6.25 3.15
N TRP A 951 -35.40 -6.17 2.83
CA TRP A 951 -34.57 -4.98 3.08
C TRP A 951 -35.12 -3.71 2.39
N LEU A 952 -35.63 -3.83 1.16
CA LEU A 952 -36.19 -2.71 0.40
C LEU A 952 -37.51 -2.19 1.00
N ARG A 953 -38.27 -3.05 1.68
CA ARG A 953 -39.46 -2.65 2.46
C ARG A 953 -39.05 -1.94 3.75
N GLU A 954 -37.98 -2.41 4.38
CA GLU A 954 -37.47 -1.84 5.63
C GLU A 954 -36.86 -0.45 5.40
N GLN A 955 -36.11 -0.24 4.32
CA GLN A 955 -35.63 1.09 3.95
C GLN A 955 -36.79 2.08 3.72
N LYS A 956 -37.83 1.71 2.95
CA LYS A 956 -39.01 2.57 2.78
C LYS A 956 -39.69 2.91 4.10
N ARG A 957 -39.83 1.94 5.01
CA ARG A 957 -40.36 2.18 6.35
C ARG A 957 -39.50 3.14 7.17
N LYS A 958 -38.17 2.98 7.17
CA LYS A 958 -37.22 3.90 7.83
C LYS A 958 -37.33 5.33 7.24
N GLN A 959 -37.49 5.46 5.93
CA GLN A 959 -37.71 6.74 5.24
C GLN A 959 -39.03 7.41 5.66
N GLU A 960 -40.12 6.64 5.73
CA GLU A 960 -41.41 7.15 6.20
C GLU A 960 -41.38 7.56 7.67
N ASP A 961 -40.75 6.76 8.53
CA ASP A 961 -40.68 7.02 9.98
C ASP A 961 -39.79 8.25 10.28
N ALA A 962 -38.69 8.43 9.55
CA ALA A 962 -37.91 9.68 9.55
C ALA A 962 -38.76 10.90 9.14
N SER A 963 -39.53 10.80 8.05
CA SER A 963 -40.43 11.89 7.61
C SER A 963 -41.50 12.24 8.64
N LYS A 964 -42.02 11.25 9.38
CA LYS A 964 -42.96 11.45 10.51
C LYS A 964 -42.26 12.17 11.67
N GLN A 965 -40.99 11.84 11.94
CA GLN A 965 -40.20 12.42 13.04
C GLN A 965 -39.80 13.88 12.75
N THR A 966 -39.41 14.23 11.52
CA THR A 966 -39.22 15.64 11.11
C THR A 966 -40.51 16.44 11.31
N LYS A 967 -41.64 15.93 10.80
CA LYS A 967 -42.98 16.55 10.95
C LYS A 967 -43.52 16.53 12.38
N PHE A 968 -42.87 15.86 13.32
CA PHE A 968 -43.14 15.99 14.74
C PHE A 968 -42.37 17.19 15.31
N TRP A 969 -41.06 17.25 15.09
CA TRP A 969 -40.20 18.35 15.56
C TRP A 969 -40.61 19.72 15.01
N GLU A 970 -40.94 19.83 13.73
CA GLU A 970 -41.52 21.06 13.14
C GLU A 970 -42.73 21.57 13.94
N ARG A 971 -43.60 20.67 14.39
CA ARG A 971 -44.82 20.99 15.15
C ARG A 971 -44.58 21.24 16.64
N GLN A 972 -43.44 20.83 17.20
CA GLN A 972 -43.01 21.26 18.53
C GLN A 972 -42.33 22.64 18.48
N LEU A 973 -41.48 22.89 17.48
CA LEU A 973 -40.80 24.17 17.28
C LEU A 973 -41.80 25.29 16.98
N LEU A 974 -42.82 25.06 16.15
CA LEU A 974 -43.91 26.03 15.92
C LEU A 974 -44.77 26.32 17.17
N ARG A 975 -44.60 25.59 18.28
CA ARG A 975 -45.28 25.83 19.56
C ARG A 975 -44.42 26.55 20.60
N SER A 976 -43.11 26.68 20.42
CA SER A 976 -42.21 27.29 21.41
C SER A 976 -42.22 28.83 21.41
N GLY A 977 -42.78 29.45 20.37
CA GLY A 977 -43.10 30.88 20.33
C GLY A 977 -41.89 31.82 20.25
N ARG A 978 -40.72 31.33 19.80
CA ARG A 978 -39.51 32.13 19.58
C ARG A 978 -38.86 31.79 18.23
N HIS A 979 -38.02 32.71 17.74
CA HIS A 979 -37.32 32.69 16.45
C HIS A 979 -38.19 33.03 15.22
N GLN A 980 -37.60 33.72 14.24
CA GLN A 980 -38.24 34.16 13.00
C GLN A 980 -37.65 33.40 11.82
N VAL A 981 -38.47 32.62 11.12
CA VAL A 981 -38.07 31.90 9.91
C VAL A 981 -37.80 32.90 8.77
N HIS A 982 -36.74 32.70 8.01
CA HIS A 982 -36.53 33.34 6.71
C HIS A 982 -36.52 32.29 5.58
N LYS A 983 -37.27 32.58 4.52
CA LYS A 983 -37.35 31.74 3.32
C LYS A 983 -36.76 32.48 2.12
N LYS A 984 -35.89 31.80 1.37
CA LYS A 984 -35.37 32.28 0.09
C LYS A 984 -35.30 31.12 -0.90
N GLY A 985 -36.31 31.03 -1.77
CA GLY A 985 -36.49 29.89 -2.68
C GLY A 985 -36.91 28.62 -1.96
N SER A 986 -36.40 27.47 -2.40
CA SER A 986 -36.72 26.14 -1.88
C SER A 986 -36.06 25.80 -0.54
N ARG A 987 -35.07 26.57 -0.08
CA ARG A 987 -34.47 26.41 1.25
C ARG A 987 -35.18 27.28 2.28
N THR A 988 -35.46 26.68 3.44
CA THR A 988 -35.93 27.35 4.65
C THR A 988 -34.84 27.23 5.70
N THR A 989 -34.40 28.36 6.26
CA THR A 989 -33.47 28.38 7.40
C THR A 989 -34.25 28.76 8.65
N LEU A 990 -33.94 28.09 9.77
CA LEU A 990 -34.52 28.35 11.10
C LEU A 990 -33.65 29.34 11.89
#